data_AF-A0A5B1CR50-F1
#
_entry.id   AF-A0A5B1CR50-F1
#
_cell.length_a   1.000
_cell.length_b   1.000
_cell.length_c   1.000
_cell.angle_alpha   90.00
_cell.angle_beta   90.00
_cell.angle_gamma   90.00
#
_symmetry.space_group_name_H-M   'P 1'
#
loop_
_entity.id
_entity.type
_entity.pdbx_description
1 polymer ?
#
loop_
_entity_poly.entity_id
_entity_poly.type
_entity_poly.pdbx_seq_one_letter_code
_entity_poly.pdbx_strand_id
1 'polypeptide(L)'
;MVKGHLTWTPHATTDAADYSAGSGFDGRKPLAWGEVVKLNAAIQCRVADTSYIFNSSTRPSLRFHTEIEFMHGLSLTYQTLAKSRNQAALDVLVAAIDSANPSLVNMAVSAIVQRPDPGPDQAIEQAVAQDAEQHPCSAASQEVLKRWNKLSKKEIAILRTASPWMDSAVLSTLQQGSGEAEFAIQAARDLDMTTAIEPMVLLAESSGSRIVRKAATEAVLEMVVPLGRAAREDKSSPPLRNAVLSCLAKSMDRFTIHRNELLAEAFLCVTTNGDGDLRRIISDRIAGDRTTGDRTTGNRGTAFDLICDRFQNSEHPAVIDLLASYIRRRNPDARIIKLMRNRTDEAFRDAILDKIGSLPTANILKNLKDLKELGIPSSCKSAVDLMPKLTPQRRGALVHVHVAANTDTIETMQAIVSAIQLGGPDCEAVAAKGLSSCKVLDIDFWMRAAVPVAENDVEEIASDENAQLLQDLIDLLDHSDAGIVDGVRHVLSPMHAAAMLPRMAKLRARSRRRIGRVVMMIDANAIERVRDALRHPVLERRVEAIAMADSLALVDLLSDSFSHISSEDHQQARICAAEAMGEASGTETLQLLESMVQMPVSPVRDAAALALEKREKQNDKRKSKRFSRPSNAGTR
;
A
#
# COMPACT_ATOMS: atom_id res chain seq x y z
N MET A 1 11.67 5.00 59.78
CA MET A 1 12.44 5.23 58.54
C MET A 1 11.47 5.69 57.47
N VAL A 2 11.62 6.95 57.08
CA VAL A 2 10.71 7.72 56.21
C VAL A 2 10.99 7.38 54.75
N LYS A 3 9.97 7.05 53.97
CA LYS A 3 9.99 7.14 52.50
C LYS A 3 8.78 7.95 52.06
N GLY A 4 9.05 9.15 51.57
CA GLY A 4 8.07 10.14 51.16
C GLY A 4 7.49 9.86 49.79
N HIS A 5 6.17 10.07 49.68
CA HIS A 5 5.44 10.26 48.43
C HIS A 5 5.66 11.69 47.92
N LEU A 6 5.97 11.82 46.63
CA LEU A 6 5.87 13.08 45.89
C LEU A 6 4.80 12.91 44.81
N THR A 7 3.67 13.57 45.04
CA THR A 7 2.66 13.88 44.03
C THR A 7 3.01 15.24 43.42
N TRP A 8 2.96 15.34 42.09
CA TRP A 8 3.16 16.59 41.35
C TRP A 8 1.96 16.84 40.45
N THR A 9 1.27 17.94 40.68
CA THR A 9 0.17 18.50 39.86
C THR A 9 0.66 19.79 39.20
N PRO A 10 0.39 20.06 37.92
CA PRO A 10 0.60 21.39 37.36
C PRO A 10 -0.73 22.14 37.19
N HIS A 11 -0.80 23.33 37.78
CA HIS A 11 -1.74 24.38 37.38
C HIS A 11 -1.02 25.43 36.52
N ALA A 12 -1.80 25.99 35.60
CA ALA A 12 -1.43 26.91 34.54
C ALA A 12 -1.17 28.36 35.01
N THR A 13 -0.47 29.13 34.17
CA THR A 13 -0.57 30.60 33.97
C THR A 13 0.27 30.92 32.71
N THR A 14 -0.33 31.29 31.58
CA THR A 14 -0.63 32.66 31.07
C THR A 14 0.58 33.54 30.69
N ASP A 15 0.48 34.04 29.45
CA ASP A 15 0.95 35.31 28.89
C ASP A 15 2.32 35.44 28.21
N ALA A 16 2.21 35.49 26.87
CA ALA A 16 2.65 36.55 25.95
C ALA A 16 4.01 37.22 26.15
N ALA A 17 4.89 37.04 25.16
CA ALA A 17 5.80 38.09 24.71
C ALA A 17 6.21 37.86 23.24
N ASP A 18 5.98 38.89 22.42
CA ASP A 18 6.60 39.11 21.12
C ASP A 18 8.13 39.14 21.22
N TYR A 19 8.83 38.45 20.33
CA TYR A 19 10.22 38.78 19.96
C TYR A 19 10.49 38.38 18.49
N SER A 20 10.70 39.41 17.68
CA SER A 20 11.32 39.35 16.35
C SER A 20 12.86 39.41 16.45
N ALA A 21 13.53 38.90 15.40
CA ALA A 21 14.99 38.80 15.14
C ALA A 21 15.57 37.43 15.53
N GLY A 22 16.30 36.70 14.68
CA GLY A 22 17.30 37.13 13.70
C GLY A 22 18.65 36.55 14.13
N SER A 23 19.41 35.93 13.21
CA SER A 23 20.62 35.10 13.43
C SER A 23 20.31 33.70 14.01
N GLY A 24 20.86 32.59 13.52
CA GLY A 24 22.15 32.36 12.88
C GLY A 24 22.77 31.20 13.64
N PHE A 25 22.58 29.96 13.18
CA PHE A 25 23.26 28.81 13.76
C PHE A 25 23.71 27.87 12.65
N ASP A 26 24.94 28.14 12.24
CA ASP A 26 25.85 27.25 11.54
C ASP A 26 26.36 26.21 12.56
N GLY A 27 26.52 24.95 12.16
CA GLY A 27 27.10 23.94 13.05
C GLY A 27 26.51 22.53 12.94
N ARG A 28 26.63 21.89 11.78
CA ARG A 28 26.74 20.42 11.73
C ARG A 28 27.98 20.01 10.95
N LYS A 29 28.91 19.42 11.70
CA LYS A 29 30.12 18.74 11.23
C LYS A 29 29.76 17.70 10.16
N PRO A 30 30.56 17.55 9.08
CA PRO A 30 30.43 16.42 8.19
C PRO A 30 31.02 15.17 8.84
N LEU A 31 30.21 14.12 8.97
CA LEU A 31 30.70 12.77 9.26
C LEU A 31 31.41 12.25 8.00
N ALA A 32 32.67 11.86 8.19
CA ALA A 32 33.53 11.28 7.16
C ALA A 32 32.88 10.01 6.58
N TRP A 33 32.60 10.05 5.27
CA TRP A 33 32.25 8.88 4.47
C TRP A 33 33.55 8.21 4.01
N GLY A 34 34.03 7.27 4.80
CA GLY A 34 35.06 6.32 4.42
C GLY A 34 34.51 4.90 4.59
N GLU A 35 34.69 4.07 3.57
CA GLU A 35 34.46 2.62 3.55
C GLU A 35 33.03 2.07 3.35
N VAL A 36 32.44 2.27 2.15
CA VAL A 36 31.43 1.33 1.60
C VAL A 36 31.59 1.15 0.07
N VAL A 37 32.81 0.95 -0.43
CA VAL A 37 33.06 0.57 -1.85
C VAL A 37 34.04 -0.59 -1.92
N LYS A 38 33.72 -1.72 -1.29
CA LYS A 38 34.35 -3.03 -1.57
C LYS A 38 33.38 -4.17 -1.27
N LEU A 39 32.19 -4.16 -1.86
CA LEU A 39 31.32 -5.34 -1.83
C LEU A 39 30.30 -5.31 -2.97
N ASN A 40 30.78 -5.30 -4.22
CA ASN A 40 29.90 -5.60 -5.38
C ASN A 40 30.66 -6.10 -6.62
N ALA A 41 31.69 -6.93 -6.42
CA ALA A 41 32.42 -7.60 -7.50
C ALA A 41 32.59 -9.11 -7.23
N ALA A 42 31.53 -9.75 -6.71
CA ALA A 42 31.54 -11.18 -6.41
C ALA A 42 30.14 -11.80 -6.56
N ILE A 43 29.55 -11.74 -7.76
CA ILE A 43 28.56 -12.70 -8.29
C ILE A 43 28.61 -12.53 -9.82
N GLN A 44 29.45 -13.32 -10.48
CA GLN A 44 29.31 -13.80 -11.87
C GLN A 44 30.58 -14.56 -12.27
N CYS A 45 30.79 -15.73 -11.65
CA CYS A 45 31.69 -16.77 -12.17
C CYS A 45 31.28 -18.10 -11.55
N ARG A 46 30.23 -18.72 -12.10
CA ARG A 46 29.90 -20.13 -11.89
C ARG A 46 29.11 -20.65 -13.08
N VAL A 47 29.81 -21.09 -14.12
CA VAL A 47 29.31 -22.07 -15.08
C VAL A 47 30.45 -23.03 -15.42
N ALA A 48 30.22 -24.31 -15.11
CA ALA A 48 30.80 -25.53 -15.68
C ALA A 48 32.28 -25.84 -15.43
N ASP A 49 32.55 -26.52 -14.31
CA ASP A 49 33.54 -27.60 -14.26
C ASP A 49 32.84 -28.92 -14.61
N THR A 50 33.04 -29.39 -15.85
CA THR A 50 32.80 -30.78 -16.25
C THR A 50 34.03 -31.26 -17.00
N SER A 51 34.89 -31.94 -16.26
CA SER A 51 36.03 -32.70 -16.76
C SER A 51 35.54 -33.89 -17.58
N TYR A 52 35.63 -33.79 -18.92
CA TYR A 52 35.55 -34.92 -19.83
C TYR A 52 36.96 -35.28 -20.30
N ILE A 53 37.42 -36.47 -19.92
CA ILE A 53 38.62 -37.12 -20.45
C ILE A 53 38.28 -37.59 -21.86
N PHE A 54 38.90 -36.99 -22.89
CA PHE A 54 38.90 -37.54 -24.24
C PHE A 54 40.29 -38.08 -24.56
N ASN A 55 40.32 -39.39 -24.81
CA ASN A 55 41.44 -40.08 -25.41
C ASN A 55 41.13 -40.29 -26.90
N SER A 56 42.18 -40.35 -27.72
CA SER A 56 42.24 -40.79 -29.13
C SER A 56 41.84 -39.81 -30.25
N SER A 57 42.90 -39.22 -30.83
CA SER A 57 43.29 -39.34 -32.24
C SER A 57 42.22 -39.10 -33.33
N THR A 58 42.05 -37.84 -33.71
CA THR A 58 41.88 -37.45 -35.12
C THR A 58 42.54 -36.08 -35.36
N ARG A 59 43.23 -35.95 -36.50
CA ARG A 59 44.13 -34.84 -36.88
C ARG A 59 43.43 -33.46 -36.87
N PRO A 60 43.97 -32.43 -36.18
CA PRO A 60 43.60 -31.04 -36.45
C PRO A 60 44.57 -30.46 -37.50
N SER A 61 44.05 -29.77 -38.52
CA SER A 61 44.12 -28.30 -38.56
C SER A 61 45.33 -27.73 -39.32
N LEU A 62 45.21 -27.68 -40.65
CA LEU A 62 45.91 -26.68 -41.48
C LEU A 62 45.01 -25.47 -41.81
N ARG A 63 43.72 -25.49 -41.43
CA ARG A 63 42.75 -24.41 -41.72
C ARG A 63 42.67 -23.31 -40.65
N PHE A 64 43.06 -23.57 -39.39
CA PHE A 64 42.93 -22.56 -38.32
C PHE A 64 44.04 -21.51 -38.33
N HIS A 65 45.25 -21.83 -38.80
CA HIS A 65 46.32 -20.83 -38.88
C HIS A 65 46.05 -19.76 -39.96
N THR A 66 45.44 -20.15 -41.09
CA THR A 66 45.09 -19.21 -42.15
C THR A 66 44.00 -18.21 -41.76
N GLU A 67 43.06 -18.59 -40.90
CA GLU A 67 42.00 -17.67 -40.46
C GLU A 67 42.53 -16.60 -39.49
N ILE A 68 43.48 -16.94 -38.61
CA ILE A 68 44.06 -15.99 -37.66
C ILE A 68 44.91 -14.94 -38.38
N GLU A 69 45.75 -15.35 -39.34
CA GLU A 69 46.57 -14.41 -40.12
C GLU A 69 45.71 -13.50 -41.00
N PHE A 70 44.65 -14.04 -41.62
CA PHE A 70 43.74 -13.27 -42.45
C PHE A 70 43.00 -12.19 -41.64
N MET A 71 42.55 -12.52 -40.41
CA MET A 71 41.91 -11.55 -39.51
C MET A 71 42.87 -10.44 -39.08
N HIS A 72 44.17 -10.72 -38.94
CA HIS A 72 45.16 -9.69 -38.62
C HIS A 72 45.33 -8.67 -39.76
N GLY A 73 45.39 -9.13 -41.01
CA GLY A 73 45.48 -8.25 -42.18
C GLY A 73 44.26 -7.34 -42.35
N LEU A 74 43.06 -7.88 -42.13
CA LEU A 74 41.83 -7.08 -42.17
C LEU A 74 41.80 -6.03 -41.06
N SER A 75 42.17 -6.40 -39.83
CA SER A 75 42.23 -5.46 -38.71
C SER A 75 43.15 -4.27 -39.01
N LEU A 76 44.34 -4.52 -39.58
CA LEU A 76 45.28 -3.45 -39.96
C LEU A 76 44.69 -2.54 -41.06
N THR A 77 43.96 -3.13 -42.01
CA THR A 77 43.27 -2.39 -43.08
C THR A 77 42.23 -1.44 -42.50
N TYR A 78 41.34 -1.93 -41.64
CA TYR A 78 40.32 -1.08 -40.98
C TYR A 78 40.95 0.00 -40.10
N GLN A 79 42.04 -0.30 -39.39
CA GLN A 79 42.77 0.70 -38.61
C GLN A 79 43.39 1.79 -39.49
N THR A 80 43.86 1.43 -40.69
CA THR A 80 44.40 2.39 -41.67
C THR A 80 43.28 3.25 -42.25
N LEU A 81 42.14 2.66 -42.59
CA LEU A 81 40.96 3.38 -43.06
C LEU A 81 40.40 4.34 -42.00
N ALA A 82 40.43 3.96 -40.71
CA ALA A 82 40.04 4.80 -39.60
C ALA A 82 40.91 6.07 -39.48
N LYS A 83 42.20 5.99 -39.82
CA LYS A 83 43.12 7.15 -39.78
C LYS A 83 43.04 8.04 -41.02
N SER A 84 42.41 7.56 -42.09
CA SER A 84 42.36 8.26 -43.36
C SER A 84 41.30 9.36 -43.36
N ARG A 85 41.67 10.55 -43.85
CA ARG A 85 40.75 11.67 -44.09
C ARG A 85 40.08 11.61 -45.47
N ASN A 86 40.44 10.63 -46.31
CA ASN A 86 39.91 10.55 -47.66
C ASN A 86 38.43 10.10 -47.64
N GLN A 87 37.58 10.78 -48.42
CA GLN A 87 36.18 10.41 -48.61
C GLN A 87 36.04 8.99 -49.17
N ALA A 88 36.91 8.58 -50.09
CA ALA A 88 36.89 7.23 -50.65
C ALA A 88 37.09 6.15 -49.56
N ALA A 89 37.86 6.45 -48.49
CA ALA A 89 38.00 5.54 -47.37
C ALA A 89 36.68 5.41 -46.59
N LEU A 90 35.88 6.49 -46.49
CA LEU A 90 34.58 6.44 -45.84
C LEU A 90 33.61 5.61 -46.68
N ASP A 91 33.60 5.81 -48.00
CA ASP A 91 32.74 5.06 -48.92
C ASP A 91 33.00 3.54 -48.81
N VAL A 92 34.27 3.14 -48.68
CA VAL A 92 34.65 1.73 -48.45
C VAL A 92 34.12 1.20 -47.11
N LEU A 93 34.26 1.97 -46.03
CA LEU A 93 33.75 1.58 -44.71
C LEU A 93 32.21 1.50 -44.69
N VAL A 94 31.54 2.43 -45.35
CA VAL A 94 30.08 2.47 -45.49
C VAL A 94 29.60 1.26 -46.30
N ALA A 95 30.27 0.93 -47.41
CA ALA A 95 29.97 -0.28 -48.17
C ALA A 95 30.21 -1.56 -47.34
N ALA A 96 31.18 -1.55 -46.42
CA ALA A 96 31.43 -2.66 -45.52
C ALA A 96 30.33 -2.84 -44.45
N ILE A 97 29.60 -1.79 -44.06
CA ILE A 97 28.40 -1.91 -43.21
C ILE A 97 27.30 -2.72 -43.90
N ASP A 98 27.20 -2.62 -45.23
CA ASP A 98 26.22 -3.37 -46.03
C ASP A 98 26.65 -4.84 -46.29
N SER A 99 27.79 -5.28 -45.73
CA SER A 99 28.28 -6.64 -45.87
C SER A 99 27.42 -7.66 -45.12
N ALA A 100 27.25 -8.85 -45.71
CA ALA A 100 26.62 -9.98 -45.03
C ALA A 100 27.49 -10.57 -43.90
N ASN A 101 28.76 -10.19 -43.77
CA ASN A 101 29.67 -10.69 -42.74
C ASN A 101 29.67 -9.78 -41.50
N PRO A 102 29.12 -10.22 -40.35
CA PRO A 102 29.02 -9.39 -39.13
C PRO A 102 30.39 -8.93 -38.59
N SER A 103 31.46 -9.69 -38.85
CA SER A 103 32.81 -9.31 -38.40
C SER A 103 33.33 -8.09 -39.17
N LEU A 104 33.02 -8.00 -40.47
CA LEU A 104 33.38 -6.85 -41.29
C LEU A 104 32.57 -5.62 -40.88
N VAL A 105 31.27 -5.78 -40.63
CA VAL A 105 30.40 -4.69 -40.15
C VAL A 105 30.92 -4.12 -38.83
N ASN A 106 31.27 -4.98 -37.87
CA ASN A 106 31.81 -4.56 -36.58
C ASN A 106 33.13 -3.79 -36.71
N MET A 107 34.08 -4.30 -37.51
CA MET A 107 35.34 -3.59 -37.79
C MET A 107 35.09 -2.27 -38.52
N ALA A 108 34.14 -2.23 -39.45
CA ALA A 108 33.77 -1.03 -40.18
C ALA A 108 33.19 0.06 -39.27
N VAL A 109 32.22 -0.30 -38.42
CA VAL A 109 31.61 0.62 -37.44
C VAL A 109 32.66 1.13 -36.46
N SER A 110 33.50 0.24 -35.94
CA SER A 110 34.61 0.63 -35.05
C SER A 110 35.58 1.59 -35.73
N ALA A 111 35.94 1.32 -36.99
CA ALA A 111 36.82 2.17 -37.76
C ALA A 111 36.19 3.53 -38.04
N ILE A 112 34.90 3.59 -38.39
CA ILE A 112 34.17 4.84 -38.63
C ILE A 112 34.13 5.72 -37.38
N VAL A 113 33.81 5.15 -36.22
CA VAL A 113 33.78 5.88 -34.94
C VAL A 113 35.15 6.43 -34.55
N GLN A 114 36.23 5.73 -34.90
CA GLN A 114 37.60 6.16 -34.64
C GLN A 114 38.12 7.20 -35.62
N ARG A 115 37.36 7.52 -36.68
CA ARG A 115 37.80 8.52 -37.64
C ARG A 115 37.85 9.89 -36.98
N PRO A 116 38.96 10.64 -37.11
CA PRO A 116 38.97 12.02 -36.69
C PRO A 116 37.97 12.77 -37.56
N ASP A 117 36.98 13.41 -36.92
CA ASP A 117 36.13 14.35 -37.62
C ASP A 117 37.01 15.42 -38.30
N PRO A 118 36.62 15.89 -39.51
CA PRO A 118 37.33 16.98 -40.16
C PRO A 118 37.42 18.12 -39.15
N GLY A 119 38.65 18.49 -38.78
CA GLY A 119 38.90 19.47 -37.74
C GLY A 119 38.16 20.79 -38.02
N PRO A 120 37.93 21.61 -36.98
CA PRO A 120 37.12 22.83 -37.08
C PRO A 120 37.56 23.73 -38.24
N ASP A 121 38.84 23.79 -38.58
CA ASP A 121 39.38 24.62 -39.67
C ASP A 121 38.82 24.25 -41.06
N GLN A 122 38.63 22.96 -41.36
CA GLN A 122 38.02 22.53 -42.63
C GLN A 122 36.50 22.63 -42.61
N ALA A 123 35.90 22.43 -41.43
CA ALA A 123 34.48 22.60 -41.26
C ALA A 123 34.07 24.09 -41.39
N ILE A 124 34.92 25.02 -40.96
CA ILE A 124 34.73 26.47 -41.12
C ILE A 124 34.79 26.87 -42.59
N GLU A 125 35.76 26.38 -43.38
CA GLU A 125 35.79 26.70 -44.82
C GLU A 125 34.55 26.19 -45.57
N GLN A 126 34.01 25.03 -45.19
CA GLN A 126 32.76 24.51 -45.76
C GLN A 126 31.51 25.24 -45.24
N ALA A 127 31.49 25.63 -43.97
CA ALA A 127 30.39 26.40 -43.38
C ALA A 127 30.36 27.85 -43.86
N VAL A 128 31.50 28.49 -44.14
CA VAL A 128 31.55 29.86 -44.70
C VAL A 128 30.95 29.92 -46.13
N ALA A 129 30.86 28.78 -46.81
CA ALA A 129 30.18 28.69 -48.11
C ALA A 129 28.66 28.44 -48.01
N GLN A 130 28.12 28.13 -46.83
CA GLN A 130 26.70 27.86 -46.61
C GLN A 130 26.26 28.59 -45.33
N ASP A 131 25.51 29.69 -45.49
CA ASP A 131 24.99 30.63 -44.48
C ASP A 131 24.15 30.04 -43.31
N ALA A 132 24.32 28.78 -42.95
CA ALA A 132 23.56 28.09 -41.93
C ALA A 132 24.41 27.91 -40.65
N GLU A 133 23.89 28.42 -39.52
CA GLU A 133 24.30 28.10 -38.14
C GLU A 133 24.15 26.60 -37.78
N GLN A 134 24.14 25.70 -38.76
CA GLN A 134 24.03 24.26 -38.56
C GLN A 134 25.40 23.71 -38.23
N HIS A 135 25.52 23.10 -37.04
CA HIS A 135 26.69 22.33 -36.67
C HIS A 135 27.02 21.33 -37.80
N PRO A 136 28.26 21.30 -38.30
CA PRO A 136 28.65 20.46 -39.41
C PRO A 136 28.51 19.00 -38.98
N CYS A 137 27.44 18.37 -39.44
CA CYS A 137 27.20 16.97 -39.20
C CYS A 137 28.26 16.16 -39.96
N SER A 138 29.00 15.31 -39.25
CA SER A 138 29.97 14.41 -39.87
C SER A 138 29.26 13.55 -40.91
N ALA A 139 29.66 13.62 -42.18
CA ALA A 139 29.07 12.83 -43.27
C ALA A 139 29.05 11.33 -42.94
N ALA A 140 30.05 10.87 -42.18
CA ALA A 140 30.14 9.49 -41.70
C ALA A 140 28.99 9.11 -40.77
N SER A 141 28.65 9.97 -39.80
CA SER A 141 27.54 9.74 -38.86
C SER A 141 26.17 9.68 -39.57
N GLN A 142 25.98 10.48 -40.63
CA GLN A 142 24.76 10.41 -41.46
C GLN A 142 24.67 9.09 -42.24
N GLU A 143 25.77 8.64 -42.84
CA GLU A 143 25.77 7.39 -43.61
C GLU A 143 25.56 6.15 -42.73
N VAL A 144 26.05 6.18 -41.48
CA VAL A 144 25.73 5.18 -40.46
C VAL A 144 24.25 5.24 -40.10
N LEU A 145 23.69 6.44 -39.89
CA LEU A 145 22.29 6.62 -39.51
C LEU A 145 21.32 6.09 -40.57
N LYS A 146 21.59 6.33 -41.86
CA LYS A 146 20.79 5.79 -42.97
C LYS A 146 20.72 4.26 -43.01
N ARG A 147 21.67 3.59 -42.36
CA ARG A 147 21.77 2.12 -42.28
C ARG A 147 21.44 1.59 -40.90
N TRP A 148 20.82 2.39 -40.03
CA TRP A 148 20.58 2.02 -38.63
C TRP A 148 19.87 0.68 -38.48
N ASN A 149 18.87 0.43 -39.32
CA ASN A 149 18.10 -0.82 -39.33
C ASN A 149 18.90 -2.08 -39.73
N LYS A 150 20.09 -1.93 -40.30
CA LYS A 150 21.00 -3.04 -40.64
C LYS A 150 21.97 -3.37 -39.51
N LEU A 151 22.11 -2.49 -38.52
CA LEU A 151 23.06 -2.66 -37.43
C LEU A 151 22.55 -3.69 -36.41
N SER A 152 23.44 -4.57 -36.00
CA SER A 152 23.23 -5.54 -34.94
C SER A 152 23.38 -4.90 -33.56
N LYS A 153 22.88 -5.57 -32.52
CA LYS A 153 23.04 -5.14 -31.13
C LYS A 153 24.51 -4.93 -30.72
N LYS A 154 25.46 -5.66 -31.35
CA LYS A 154 26.90 -5.51 -31.06
C LYS A 154 27.43 -4.20 -31.62
N GLU A 155 27.02 -3.82 -32.84
CA GLU A 155 27.43 -2.55 -33.43
C GLU A 155 26.78 -1.36 -32.73
N ILE A 156 25.50 -1.48 -32.37
CA ILE A 156 24.81 -0.48 -31.55
C ILE A 156 25.52 -0.28 -30.20
N ALA A 157 26.02 -1.35 -29.57
CA ALA A 157 26.79 -1.23 -28.32
C ALA A 157 28.10 -0.44 -28.50
N ILE A 158 28.78 -0.60 -29.65
CA ILE A 158 29.97 0.21 -29.99
C ILE A 158 29.58 1.68 -30.12
N LEU A 159 28.52 1.96 -30.90
CA LEU A 159 28.03 3.32 -31.10
C LEU A 159 27.55 3.96 -29.78
N ARG A 160 26.99 3.19 -28.85
CA ARG A 160 26.58 3.68 -27.53
C ARG A 160 27.78 4.20 -26.70
N THR A 161 28.96 3.60 -26.85
CA THR A 161 30.18 4.11 -26.20
C THR A 161 30.69 5.42 -26.80
N ALA A 162 30.24 5.73 -28.01
CA ALA A 162 30.56 6.96 -28.74
C ALA A 162 29.30 7.77 -29.06
N SER A 163 28.28 7.76 -28.17
CA SER A 163 27.00 8.45 -28.45
C SER A 163 27.15 9.94 -28.78
N PRO A 164 28.07 10.73 -28.19
CA PRO A 164 28.22 12.14 -28.55
C PRO A 164 28.62 12.36 -30.02
N TRP A 165 29.27 11.37 -30.65
CA TRP A 165 29.64 11.43 -32.06
C TRP A 165 28.41 11.34 -32.98
N MET A 166 27.33 10.70 -32.53
CA MET A 166 26.06 10.60 -33.27
C MET A 166 25.11 11.79 -33.05
N ASP A 167 25.36 12.64 -32.04
CA ASP A 167 24.47 13.74 -31.64
C ASP A 167 24.09 14.62 -32.83
N SER A 168 25.07 15.13 -33.58
CA SER A 168 24.80 16.07 -34.67
C SER A 168 23.98 15.43 -35.80
N ALA A 169 24.25 14.17 -36.16
CA ALA A 169 23.48 13.47 -37.20
C ALA A 169 22.04 13.25 -36.78
N VAL A 170 21.85 12.65 -35.61
CA VAL A 170 20.51 12.35 -35.11
C VAL A 170 19.69 13.63 -34.95
N LEU A 171 20.25 14.68 -34.31
CA LEU A 171 19.55 15.94 -34.10
C LEU A 171 19.20 16.64 -35.41
N SER A 172 20.14 16.71 -36.37
CA SER A 172 19.89 17.35 -37.66
C SER A 172 18.81 16.61 -38.46
N THR A 173 18.84 15.28 -38.50
CA THR A 173 17.82 14.47 -39.19
C THR A 173 16.45 14.60 -38.52
N LEU A 174 16.38 14.64 -37.18
CA LEU A 174 15.13 14.86 -36.45
C LEU A 174 14.54 16.26 -36.73
N GLN A 175 15.38 17.30 -36.75
CA GLN A 175 14.94 18.69 -37.01
C GLN A 175 14.43 18.88 -38.44
N GLN A 176 15.04 18.20 -39.41
CA GLN A 176 14.60 18.26 -40.81
C GLN A 176 13.24 17.57 -41.03
N GLY A 177 12.88 16.59 -40.18
CA GLY A 177 11.64 15.83 -40.31
C GLY A 177 11.54 15.06 -41.64
N SER A 178 12.68 14.65 -42.19
CA SER A 178 12.77 13.95 -43.48
C SER A 178 12.25 12.51 -43.39
N GLY A 179 12.20 11.79 -44.53
CA GLY A 179 11.86 10.37 -44.57
C GLY A 179 12.78 9.47 -43.73
N GLU A 180 13.94 9.98 -43.30
CA GLU A 180 14.91 9.28 -42.47
C GLU A 180 14.67 9.47 -40.96
N ALA A 181 13.66 10.25 -40.58
CA ALA A 181 13.35 10.54 -39.17
C ALA A 181 13.10 9.27 -38.33
N GLU A 182 12.56 8.20 -38.93
CA GLU A 182 12.35 6.92 -38.23
C GLU A 182 13.67 6.29 -37.77
N PHE A 183 14.72 6.37 -38.59
CA PHE A 183 16.06 5.89 -38.21
C PHE A 183 16.68 6.76 -37.13
N ALA A 184 16.48 8.08 -37.20
CA ALA A 184 16.95 9.01 -36.18
C ALA A 184 16.27 8.80 -34.82
N ILE A 185 14.96 8.57 -34.81
CA ILE A 185 14.19 8.24 -33.60
C ILE A 185 14.70 6.92 -33.00
N GLN A 186 14.88 5.89 -33.83
CA GLN A 186 15.37 4.59 -33.39
C GLN A 186 16.81 4.70 -32.83
N ALA A 187 17.68 5.45 -33.50
CA ALA A 187 19.05 5.69 -33.05
C ALA A 187 19.09 6.45 -31.73
N ALA A 188 18.31 7.53 -31.60
CA ALA A 188 18.20 8.30 -30.36
C ALA A 188 17.81 7.41 -29.17
N ARG A 189 16.85 6.50 -29.39
CA ARG A 189 16.41 5.54 -28.40
C ARG A 189 17.50 4.53 -28.06
N ASP A 190 18.08 3.87 -29.05
CA ASP A 190 19.09 2.82 -28.84
C ASP A 190 20.37 3.36 -28.19
N LEU A 191 20.66 4.65 -28.36
CA LEU A 191 21.82 5.34 -27.80
C LEU A 191 21.51 6.11 -26.50
N ASP A 192 20.28 6.06 -25.99
CA ASP A 192 19.83 6.78 -24.79
C ASP A 192 20.07 8.31 -24.87
N MET A 193 19.91 8.91 -26.05
CA MET A 193 20.24 10.31 -26.35
C MET A 193 19.17 11.27 -25.84
N THR A 194 19.25 11.63 -24.57
CA THR A 194 18.29 12.56 -23.92
C THR A 194 18.19 13.94 -24.57
N THR A 195 19.24 14.41 -25.26
CA THR A 195 19.23 15.65 -26.06
C THR A 195 18.28 15.60 -27.25
N ALA A 196 17.96 14.41 -27.76
CA ALA A 196 17.05 14.21 -28.89
C ALA A 196 15.56 14.28 -28.48
N ILE A 197 15.25 14.28 -27.17
CA ILE A 197 13.85 14.26 -26.69
C ILE A 197 13.08 15.49 -27.18
N GLU A 198 13.66 16.70 -27.14
CA GLU A 198 12.97 17.90 -27.58
C GLU A 198 12.61 17.88 -29.08
N PRO A 199 13.55 17.60 -30.01
CA PRO A 199 13.20 17.39 -31.43
C PRO A 199 12.17 16.28 -31.65
N MET A 200 12.23 15.17 -30.90
CA MET A 200 11.24 14.10 -31.00
C MET A 200 9.86 14.53 -30.51
N VAL A 201 9.76 15.34 -29.46
CA VAL A 201 8.49 15.94 -29.01
C VAL A 201 7.91 16.81 -30.12
N LEU A 202 8.71 17.64 -30.79
CA LEU A 202 8.25 18.45 -31.92
C LEU A 202 7.73 17.57 -33.08
N LEU A 203 8.45 16.51 -33.45
CA LEU A 203 7.97 15.55 -34.46
C LEU A 203 6.67 14.84 -34.03
N ALA A 204 6.56 14.48 -32.76
CA ALA A 204 5.37 13.86 -32.18
C ALA A 204 4.16 14.81 -32.15
N GLU A 205 4.38 16.13 -32.18
CA GLU A 205 3.34 17.15 -32.27
C GLU A 205 2.92 17.44 -33.71
N SER A 206 3.88 17.69 -34.60
CA SER A 206 3.63 18.34 -35.90
C SER A 206 3.92 17.50 -37.14
N SER A 207 4.53 16.31 -37.02
CA SER A 207 4.89 15.53 -38.20
C SER A 207 3.65 15.15 -39.02
N GLY A 208 3.74 15.37 -40.34
CA GLY A 208 2.71 14.94 -41.30
C GLY A 208 2.62 13.41 -41.42
N SER A 209 3.69 12.68 -41.11
CA SER A 209 3.70 11.22 -41.12
C SER A 209 3.19 10.66 -39.79
N ARG A 210 2.10 9.89 -39.87
CA ARG A 210 1.54 9.19 -38.69
C ARG A 210 2.52 8.17 -38.09
N ILE A 211 3.35 7.55 -38.93
CA ILE A 211 4.33 6.54 -38.50
C ILE A 211 5.44 7.21 -37.68
N VAL A 212 6.04 8.28 -38.22
CA VAL A 212 7.05 9.09 -37.53
C VAL A 212 6.49 9.65 -36.22
N ARG A 213 5.27 10.18 -36.23
CA ARG A 213 4.61 10.72 -35.03
C ARG A 213 4.48 9.65 -33.93
N LYS A 214 3.99 8.46 -34.30
CA LYS A 214 3.83 7.33 -33.37
C LYS A 214 5.19 6.87 -32.83
N ALA A 215 6.17 6.66 -33.70
CA ALA A 215 7.52 6.24 -33.32
C ALA A 215 8.19 7.24 -32.38
N ALA A 216 8.12 8.53 -32.69
CA ALA A 216 8.68 9.59 -31.84
C ALA A 216 8.00 9.61 -30.46
N THR A 217 6.68 9.43 -30.42
CA THR A 217 5.92 9.40 -29.17
C THR A 217 6.30 8.21 -28.29
N GLU A 218 6.39 7.01 -28.86
CA GLU A 218 6.79 5.79 -28.15
C GLU A 218 8.23 5.89 -27.63
N ALA A 219 9.15 6.42 -28.45
CA ALA A 219 10.54 6.64 -28.06
C ALA A 219 10.66 7.65 -26.91
N VAL A 220 9.95 8.79 -27.01
CA VAL A 220 9.89 9.78 -25.92
C VAL A 220 9.40 9.13 -24.63
N LEU A 221 8.28 8.40 -24.68
CA LEU A 221 7.74 7.72 -23.50
C LEU A 221 8.76 6.73 -22.89
N GLU A 222 9.40 5.90 -23.69
CA GLU A 222 10.40 4.91 -23.24
C GLU A 222 11.60 5.59 -22.57
N MET A 223 12.11 6.68 -23.15
CA MET A 223 13.30 7.38 -22.66
C MET A 223 13.05 8.20 -21.39
N VAL A 224 11.84 8.70 -21.17
CA VAL A 224 11.56 9.54 -19.99
C VAL A 224 11.22 8.75 -18.72
N VAL A 225 10.77 7.50 -18.87
CA VAL A 225 10.47 6.59 -17.74
C VAL A 225 11.66 6.40 -16.79
N PRO A 226 12.88 6.06 -17.25
CA PRO A 226 14.03 5.93 -16.35
C PRO A 226 14.40 7.25 -15.67
N LEU A 227 14.23 8.40 -16.35
CA LEU A 227 14.48 9.72 -15.77
C LEU A 227 13.51 10.02 -14.61
N GLY A 228 12.23 9.74 -14.81
CA GLY A 228 11.21 9.89 -13.78
C GLY A 228 11.37 8.90 -12.62
N ARG A 229 11.77 7.66 -12.90
CA ARG A 229 12.08 6.67 -11.85
C ARG A 229 13.25 7.14 -10.99
N ALA A 230 14.35 7.54 -11.61
CA ALA A 230 15.51 8.08 -10.89
C ALA A 230 15.13 9.30 -10.04
N ALA A 231 14.21 10.14 -10.51
CA ALA A 231 13.73 11.30 -9.76
C ALA A 231 12.94 10.93 -8.51
N ARG A 232 12.08 9.90 -8.58
CA ARG A 232 11.29 9.42 -7.43
C ARG A 232 12.13 8.66 -6.39
N GLU A 233 13.28 8.14 -6.81
CA GLU A 233 14.28 7.50 -5.94
C GLU A 233 15.33 8.47 -5.41
N ASP A 234 15.18 9.78 -5.64
CA ASP A 234 16.17 10.83 -5.30
C ASP A 234 17.57 10.61 -5.92
N LYS A 235 17.64 9.94 -7.07
CA LYS A 235 18.87 9.61 -7.83
C LYS A 235 19.00 10.37 -9.16
N SER A 236 18.07 11.27 -9.51
CA SER A 236 18.08 11.94 -10.81
C SER A 236 19.18 12.99 -10.95
N SER A 237 19.63 13.23 -12.18
CA SER A 237 20.34 14.46 -12.59
C SER A 237 19.33 15.59 -12.86
N PRO A 238 19.20 16.60 -11.99
CA PRO A 238 18.15 17.62 -12.11
C PRO A 238 18.23 18.46 -13.40
N PRO A 239 19.41 18.92 -13.89
CA PRO A 239 19.46 19.77 -15.09
C PRO A 239 18.87 19.10 -16.33
N LEU A 240 19.23 17.83 -16.54
CA LEU A 240 18.79 17.06 -17.69
C LEU A 240 17.28 16.79 -17.64
N ARG A 241 16.80 16.34 -16.47
CA ARG A 241 15.37 16.07 -16.24
C ARG A 241 14.53 17.34 -16.41
N ASN A 242 14.99 18.48 -15.88
CA ASN A 242 14.24 19.72 -15.90
C ASN A 242 14.08 20.28 -17.32
N ALA A 243 15.11 20.11 -18.18
CA ALA A 243 15.00 20.47 -19.59
C ALA A 243 13.91 19.65 -20.31
N VAL A 244 13.94 18.33 -20.12
CA VAL A 244 12.92 17.40 -20.66
C VAL A 244 11.52 17.71 -20.12
N LEU A 245 11.40 17.94 -18.81
CA LEU A 245 10.14 18.28 -18.16
C LEU A 245 9.57 19.60 -18.71
N SER A 246 10.39 20.63 -18.86
CA SER A 246 9.98 21.92 -19.42
C SER A 246 9.52 21.79 -20.87
N CYS A 247 10.22 20.97 -21.68
CA CYS A 247 9.83 20.67 -23.05
C CYS A 247 8.45 20.01 -23.11
N LEU A 248 8.22 18.96 -22.30
CA LEU A 248 6.94 18.25 -22.23
C LEU A 248 5.82 19.13 -21.64
N ALA A 249 6.12 20.00 -20.68
CA ALA A 249 5.14 20.97 -20.16
C ALA A 249 4.68 21.97 -21.24
N LYS A 250 5.60 22.45 -22.09
CA LYS A 250 5.24 23.28 -23.25
C LYS A 250 4.40 22.49 -24.27
N SER A 251 4.66 21.19 -24.43
CA SER A 251 3.83 20.30 -25.25
C SER A 251 2.40 20.21 -24.71
N MET A 252 2.25 20.06 -23.38
CA MET A 252 0.94 20.07 -22.72
C MET A 252 0.14 21.35 -22.97
N ASP A 253 0.81 22.51 -22.99
CA ASP A 253 0.18 23.80 -23.31
C ASP A 253 -0.33 23.85 -24.78
N ARG A 254 0.23 23.02 -25.67
CA ARG A 254 -0.16 22.88 -27.09
C ARG A 254 -1.08 21.67 -27.37
N PHE A 255 -1.55 20.95 -26.34
CA PHE A 255 -2.33 19.72 -26.50
C PHE A 255 -3.54 19.86 -27.41
N THR A 256 -4.23 21.00 -27.38
CA THR A 256 -5.44 21.23 -28.20
C THR A 256 -5.17 21.21 -29.70
N ILE A 257 -3.91 21.43 -30.10
CA ILE A 257 -3.44 21.42 -31.48
C ILE A 257 -3.11 19.98 -31.90
N HIS A 258 -2.19 19.31 -31.18
CA HIS A 258 -1.65 18.02 -31.63
C HIS A 258 -2.45 16.80 -31.14
N ARG A 259 -3.24 16.93 -30.06
CA ARG A 259 -4.10 15.88 -29.46
C ARG A 259 -3.38 14.54 -29.22
N ASN A 260 -2.11 14.60 -28.85
CA ASN A 260 -1.30 13.42 -28.59
C ASN A 260 -1.27 13.13 -27.09
N GLU A 261 -2.14 12.22 -26.65
CA GLU A 261 -2.34 11.92 -25.23
C GLU A 261 -1.15 11.19 -24.60
N LEU A 262 -0.36 10.47 -25.39
CA LEU A 262 0.83 9.76 -24.91
C LEU A 262 1.97 10.72 -24.56
N LEU A 263 2.01 11.93 -25.12
CA LEU A 263 2.94 12.97 -24.66
C LEU A 263 2.54 13.50 -23.27
N ALA A 264 1.24 13.54 -22.96
CA ALA A 264 0.78 13.85 -21.61
C ALA A 264 1.13 12.73 -20.63
N GLU A 265 1.05 11.49 -21.06
CA GLU A 265 1.53 10.35 -20.28
C GLU A 265 3.04 10.39 -20.06
N ALA A 266 3.84 10.69 -21.10
CA ALA A 266 5.28 10.91 -20.98
C ALA A 266 5.63 12.03 -20.00
N PHE A 267 4.89 13.15 -20.04
CA PHE A 267 4.98 14.21 -19.06
C PHE A 267 4.74 13.69 -17.63
N LEU A 268 3.68 12.92 -17.39
CA LEU A 268 3.41 12.35 -16.07
C LEU A 268 4.46 11.30 -15.65
N CYS A 269 5.01 10.53 -16.60
CA CYS A 269 6.06 9.54 -16.33
C CYS A 269 7.35 10.17 -15.81
N VAL A 270 7.77 11.32 -16.35
CA VAL A 270 8.97 12.03 -15.89
C VAL A 270 8.74 12.86 -14.61
N THR A 271 7.49 13.23 -14.35
CA THR A 271 7.12 14.17 -13.29
C THR A 271 7.10 13.54 -11.89
N THR A 272 7.48 14.35 -10.91
CA THR A 272 7.33 14.11 -9.47
C THR A 272 6.33 15.09 -8.84
N ASN A 273 5.92 14.81 -7.61
CA ASN A 273 5.01 15.70 -6.89
C ASN A 273 5.59 17.08 -6.53
N GLY A 274 6.92 17.20 -6.50
CA GLY A 274 7.59 18.45 -6.16
C GLY A 274 7.71 19.41 -7.34
N ASP A 275 7.52 18.93 -8.57
CA ASP A 275 7.84 19.71 -9.76
C ASP A 275 6.90 20.93 -9.93
N GLY A 276 7.49 22.04 -10.36
CA GLY A 276 6.79 23.32 -10.52
C GLY A 276 5.75 23.29 -11.63
N ASP A 277 6.07 22.66 -12.76
CA ASP A 277 5.19 22.64 -13.95
C ASP A 277 3.88 21.90 -13.69
N LEU A 278 3.92 20.73 -13.06
CA LEU A 278 2.70 20.01 -12.67
C LEU A 278 1.86 20.80 -11.65
N ARG A 279 2.52 21.45 -10.68
CA ARG A 279 1.82 22.31 -9.71
C ARG A 279 1.18 23.52 -10.40
N ARG A 280 1.84 24.11 -11.39
CA ARG A 280 1.31 25.21 -12.21
C ARG A 280 0.05 24.74 -12.95
N ILE A 281 0.11 23.63 -13.69
CA ILE A 281 -1.03 23.11 -14.46
C ILE A 281 -2.24 22.82 -13.55
N ILE A 282 -2.01 22.29 -12.35
CA ILE A 282 -3.09 22.03 -11.36
C ILE A 282 -3.64 23.33 -10.76
N SER A 283 -2.77 24.32 -10.48
CA SER A 283 -3.16 25.57 -9.83
C SER A 283 -3.85 26.55 -10.79
N ASP A 284 -3.44 26.58 -12.06
CA ASP A 284 -4.01 27.46 -13.09
C ASP A 284 -5.52 27.21 -13.28
N ARG A 285 -6.00 25.99 -13.00
CA ARG A 285 -7.42 25.65 -12.92
C ARG A 285 -8.17 26.50 -11.90
N ILE A 286 -7.60 26.69 -10.71
CA ILE A 286 -8.25 27.38 -9.58
C ILE A 286 -8.41 28.87 -9.90
N ALA A 287 -7.46 29.45 -10.63
CA ALA A 287 -7.53 30.84 -11.06
C ALA A 287 -8.58 31.06 -12.15
N GLY A 288 -8.69 30.15 -13.14
CA GLY A 288 -9.61 30.28 -14.27
C GLY A 288 -11.09 30.24 -13.89
N ASP A 289 -11.46 29.49 -12.85
CA ASP A 289 -12.87 29.29 -12.45
C ASP A 289 -13.50 30.53 -11.77
N ARG A 290 -12.69 31.48 -11.29
CA ARG A 290 -13.18 32.60 -10.46
C ARG A 290 -13.42 33.91 -11.20
N THR A 291 -12.76 34.15 -12.34
CA THR A 291 -12.67 35.51 -12.89
C THR A 291 -13.49 35.78 -14.14
N THR A 292 -13.97 34.78 -14.86
CA THR A 292 -14.68 35.02 -16.13
C THR A 292 -15.72 33.95 -16.39
N GLY A 293 -17.00 34.28 -16.22
CA GLY A 293 -18.13 33.50 -16.75
C GLY A 293 -18.19 33.46 -18.29
N ASP A 294 -17.10 33.83 -18.95
CA ASP A 294 -16.94 33.81 -20.39
C ASP A 294 -16.40 32.43 -20.80
N ARG A 295 -17.29 31.60 -21.37
CA ARG A 295 -17.01 30.23 -21.83
C ARG A 295 -16.01 30.17 -22.99
N THR A 296 -15.50 31.30 -23.48
CA THR A 296 -14.67 31.36 -24.69
C THR A 296 -13.18 31.12 -24.48
N THR A 297 -12.64 31.23 -23.25
CA THR A 297 -11.23 30.83 -22.94
C THR A 297 -11.08 29.31 -22.66
N GLY A 298 -11.67 28.47 -23.52
CA GLY A 298 -11.83 27.02 -23.35
C GLY A 298 -10.55 26.15 -23.41
N ASN A 299 -9.36 26.74 -23.50
CA ASN A 299 -8.13 25.98 -23.79
C ASN A 299 -7.29 25.58 -22.56
N ARG A 300 -7.47 26.20 -21.38
CA ARG A 300 -6.63 25.88 -20.19
C ARG A 300 -7.22 24.79 -19.30
N GLY A 301 -8.54 24.60 -19.30
CA GLY A 301 -9.18 23.46 -18.62
C GLY A 301 -8.72 22.10 -19.19
N THR A 302 -8.36 22.07 -20.47
CA THR A 302 -8.06 20.82 -21.18
C THR A 302 -6.82 20.10 -20.66
N ALA A 303 -5.78 20.81 -20.21
CA ALA A 303 -4.55 20.17 -19.76
C ALA A 303 -4.74 19.45 -18.42
N PHE A 304 -5.41 20.09 -17.45
CA PHE A 304 -5.72 19.43 -16.18
C PHE A 304 -6.77 18.33 -16.35
N ASP A 305 -7.76 18.52 -17.23
CA ASP A 305 -8.73 17.47 -17.57
C ASP A 305 -8.05 16.26 -18.22
N LEU A 306 -7.09 16.49 -19.12
CA LEU A 306 -6.27 15.44 -19.72
C LEU A 306 -5.42 14.71 -18.67
N ILE A 307 -4.81 15.43 -17.72
CA ILE A 307 -4.08 14.80 -16.61
C ILE A 307 -5.03 13.93 -15.77
N CYS A 308 -6.23 14.40 -15.47
CA CYS A 308 -7.23 13.62 -14.75
C CYS A 308 -7.64 12.37 -15.52
N ASP A 309 -7.85 12.49 -16.84
CA ASP A 309 -8.15 11.38 -17.73
C ASP A 309 -7.02 10.34 -17.74
N ARG A 310 -5.76 10.79 -17.89
CA ARG A 310 -4.59 9.90 -17.80
C ARG A 310 -4.48 9.24 -16.43
N PHE A 311 -4.71 9.96 -15.33
CA PHE A 311 -4.70 9.35 -13.99
C PHE A 311 -5.78 8.28 -13.81
N GLN A 312 -6.95 8.45 -14.45
CA GLN A 312 -8.04 7.48 -14.40
C GLN A 312 -7.74 6.22 -15.22
N ASN A 313 -7.19 6.41 -16.43
CA ASN A 313 -7.17 5.36 -17.47
C ASN A 313 -5.80 4.77 -17.76
N SER A 314 -4.69 5.41 -17.35
CA SER A 314 -3.34 4.91 -17.62
C SER A 314 -3.03 3.66 -16.79
N GLU A 315 -2.50 2.65 -17.47
CA GLU A 315 -1.94 1.44 -16.88
C GLU A 315 -0.43 1.57 -16.59
N HIS A 316 0.18 2.71 -16.95
CA HIS A 316 1.63 2.87 -16.85
C HIS A 316 2.06 3.01 -15.38
N PRO A 317 2.99 2.17 -14.87
CA PRO A 317 3.36 2.14 -13.46
C PRO A 317 3.83 3.48 -12.90
N ALA A 318 4.55 4.28 -13.68
CA ALA A 318 5.01 5.61 -13.25
C ALA A 318 3.87 6.61 -13.02
N VAL A 319 2.79 6.53 -13.81
CA VAL A 319 1.60 7.39 -13.66
C VAL A 319 0.78 6.94 -12.45
N ILE A 320 0.64 5.63 -12.27
CA ILE A 320 0.00 5.03 -11.09
C ILE A 320 0.75 5.41 -9.81
N ASP A 321 2.09 5.29 -9.80
CA ASP A 321 2.93 5.68 -8.67
C ASP A 321 2.82 7.18 -8.37
N LEU A 322 2.79 8.02 -9.41
CA LEU A 322 2.57 9.45 -9.27
C LEU A 322 1.20 9.73 -8.65
N LEU A 323 0.11 9.12 -9.14
CA LEU A 323 -1.22 9.27 -8.55
C LEU A 323 -1.26 8.83 -7.08
N ALA A 324 -0.75 7.64 -6.78
CA ALA A 324 -0.67 7.11 -5.42
C ALA A 324 0.11 8.05 -4.49
N SER A 325 1.18 8.66 -4.99
CA SER A 325 2.02 9.57 -4.20
C SER A 325 1.32 10.87 -3.77
N TYR A 326 0.18 11.23 -4.38
CA TYR A 326 -0.62 12.37 -3.91
C TYR A 326 -1.14 12.21 -2.48
N ILE A 327 -1.24 10.97 -1.97
CA ILE A 327 -1.60 10.72 -0.57
C ILE A 327 -0.62 11.37 0.42
N ARG A 328 0.61 11.70 -0.01
CA ARG A 328 1.63 12.33 0.83
C ARG A 328 1.58 13.86 0.81
N ARG A 329 0.85 14.47 -0.12
CA ARG A 329 0.82 15.94 -0.26
C ARG A 329 0.05 16.58 0.88
N ARG A 330 0.42 17.80 1.29
CA ARG A 330 -0.26 18.52 2.37
C ARG A 330 -1.71 18.90 2.04
N ASN A 331 -1.96 19.25 0.77
CA ASN A 331 -3.25 19.70 0.24
C ASN A 331 -3.43 19.13 -1.19
N PRO A 332 -3.84 17.87 -1.34
CA PRO A 332 -4.16 17.31 -2.67
C PRO A 332 -5.43 17.96 -3.25
N ASP A 333 -5.52 18.09 -4.58
CA ASP A 333 -6.72 18.61 -5.25
C ASP A 333 -7.88 17.61 -5.12
N ALA A 334 -9.08 18.09 -4.80
CA ALA A 334 -10.25 17.25 -4.55
C ALA A 334 -10.63 16.34 -5.74
N ARG A 335 -10.39 16.77 -6.99
CA ARG A 335 -10.60 15.91 -8.16
C ARG A 335 -9.61 14.76 -8.18
N ILE A 336 -8.35 14.99 -7.82
CA ILE A 336 -7.34 13.93 -7.72
C ILE A 336 -7.72 12.93 -6.63
N ILE A 337 -8.20 13.40 -5.47
CA ILE A 337 -8.69 12.51 -4.41
C ILE A 337 -9.89 11.68 -4.91
N LYS A 338 -10.81 12.28 -5.66
CA LYS A 338 -11.93 11.56 -6.30
C LYS A 338 -11.45 10.50 -7.30
N LEU A 339 -10.40 10.77 -8.08
CA LEU A 339 -9.80 9.79 -8.99
C LEU A 339 -9.19 8.62 -8.21
N MET A 340 -8.42 8.90 -7.16
CA MET A 340 -7.85 7.88 -6.27
C MET A 340 -8.96 6.97 -5.70
N ARG A 341 -10.12 7.54 -5.35
CA ARG A 341 -11.27 6.76 -4.89
C ARG A 341 -11.85 5.83 -5.96
N ASN A 342 -11.94 6.33 -7.20
CA ASN A 342 -12.63 5.65 -8.29
C ASN A 342 -11.77 4.57 -8.97
N ARG A 343 -10.45 4.58 -8.78
CA ARG A 343 -9.56 3.52 -9.27
C ARG A 343 -9.88 2.18 -8.60
N THR A 344 -9.92 1.12 -9.42
CA THR A 344 -10.27 -0.25 -9.02
C THR A 344 -9.16 -1.27 -9.26
N ASP A 345 -8.10 -0.90 -9.95
CA ASP A 345 -7.03 -1.82 -10.35
C ASP A 345 -6.06 -2.15 -9.22
N GLU A 346 -5.47 -3.35 -9.32
CA GLU A 346 -4.52 -3.91 -8.37
C GLU A 346 -3.19 -3.14 -8.35
N ALA A 347 -2.71 -2.68 -9.50
CA ALA A 347 -1.47 -1.91 -9.58
C ALA A 347 -1.57 -0.61 -8.76
N PHE A 348 -2.70 0.09 -8.84
CA PHE A 348 -2.97 1.27 -8.02
C PHE A 348 -3.11 0.93 -6.53
N ARG A 349 -3.83 -0.15 -6.18
CA ARG A 349 -3.92 -0.64 -4.78
C ARG A 349 -2.53 -0.85 -4.18
N ASP A 350 -1.68 -1.55 -4.89
CA ASP A 350 -0.35 -1.88 -4.42
C ASP A 350 0.51 -0.62 -4.27
N ALA A 351 0.47 0.28 -5.26
CA ALA A 351 1.18 1.55 -5.21
C ALA A 351 0.71 2.44 -4.05
N ILE A 352 -0.61 2.58 -3.81
CA ILE A 352 -1.11 3.42 -2.72
C ILE A 352 -0.76 2.84 -1.35
N LEU A 353 -0.85 1.51 -1.18
CA LEU A 353 -0.46 0.85 0.08
C LEU A 353 1.04 1.00 0.35
N ASP A 354 1.89 0.90 -0.68
CA ASP A 354 3.33 1.17 -0.56
C ASP A 354 3.62 2.63 -0.17
N LYS A 355 2.84 3.59 -0.67
CA LYS A 355 3.01 4.99 -0.28
C LYS A 355 2.57 5.30 1.14
N ILE A 356 1.57 4.58 1.66
CA ILE A 356 1.07 4.69 3.04
C ILE A 356 2.06 4.04 4.02
N GLY A 357 2.50 2.82 3.74
CA GLY A 357 3.39 2.03 4.59
C GLY A 357 2.77 1.64 5.94
N SER A 358 3.54 0.98 6.80
CA SER A 358 3.09 0.60 8.15
C SER A 358 3.02 1.79 9.12
N LEU A 359 3.86 2.80 8.91
CA LEU A 359 3.99 4.00 9.73
C LEU A 359 3.66 5.25 8.90
N PRO A 360 2.36 5.54 8.67
CA PRO A 360 1.96 6.68 7.86
C PRO A 360 2.31 8.00 8.54
N THR A 361 2.77 8.97 7.74
CA THR A 361 3.02 10.34 8.21
C THR A 361 1.71 11.06 8.56
N ALA A 362 1.80 12.14 9.33
CA ALA A 362 0.64 12.95 9.70
C ALA A 362 -0.15 13.49 8.48
N ASN A 363 0.55 13.82 7.39
CA ASN A 363 -0.10 14.25 6.15
C ASN A 363 -0.90 13.12 5.50
N ILE A 364 -0.38 11.89 5.49
CA ILE A 364 -1.08 10.72 4.97
C ILE A 364 -2.34 10.46 5.80
N LEU A 365 -2.22 10.44 7.13
CA LEU A 365 -3.37 10.25 8.02
C LEU A 365 -4.44 11.35 7.85
N LYS A 366 -4.02 12.60 7.65
CA LYS A 366 -4.95 13.70 7.34
C LYS A 366 -5.67 13.44 6.01
N ASN A 367 -4.95 13.12 4.94
CA ASN A 367 -5.56 12.88 3.63
C ASN A 367 -6.45 11.63 3.61
N LEU A 368 -6.11 10.59 4.39
CA LEU A 368 -6.98 9.43 4.58
C LEU A 368 -8.27 9.80 5.32
N LYS A 369 -8.22 10.74 6.28
CA LYS A 369 -9.43 11.28 6.91
C LYS A 369 -10.24 12.14 5.94
N ASP A 370 -9.60 12.93 5.08
CA ASP A 370 -10.30 13.68 4.04
C ASP A 370 -10.96 12.71 3.03
N LEU A 371 -10.33 11.57 2.77
CA LEU A 371 -10.94 10.47 2.03
C LEU A 371 -12.16 9.88 2.74
N LYS A 372 -12.32 10.00 4.07
CA LYS A 372 -13.53 9.51 4.78
C LYS A 372 -14.81 10.16 4.29
N GLU A 373 -14.76 11.45 3.94
CA GLU A 373 -15.90 12.17 3.39
C GLU A 373 -16.27 11.67 1.99
N LEU A 374 -15.27 11.16 1.27
CA LEU A 374 -15.45 10.61 -0.06
C LEU A 374 -15.70 9.10 -0.03
N GLY A 375 -15.18 8.34 0.92
CA GLY A 375 -15.17 6.88 0.98
C GLY A 375 -13.83 6.25 0.57
N ILE A 376 -13.62 4.99 0.98
CA ILE A 376 -12.39 4.23 0.71
C ILE A 376 -12.14 4.04 -0.80
N PRO A 377 -10.86 4.00 -1.23
CA PRO A 377 -10.51 3.62 -2.59
C PRO A 377 -11.17 2.32 -3.01
N SER A 378 -11.75 2.28 -4.21
CA SER A 378 -12.51 1.11 -4.68
C SER A 378 -11.62 -0.13 -4.82
N SER A 379 -10.33 0.07 -5.12
CA SER A 379 -9.31 -0.98 -5.15
C SER A 379 -8.93 -1.55 -3.76
N CYS A 380 -9.37 -0.90 -2.68
CA CYS A 380 -9.10 -1.29 -1.28
C CYS A 380 -10.37 -1.76 -0.54
N LYS A 381 -11.50 -1.94 -1.24
CA LYS A 381 -12.74 -2.49 -0.64
C LYS A 381 -12.62 -3.99 -0.38
N SER A 382 -13.43 -4.51 0.53
CA SER A 382 -13.46 -5.93 0.87
C SER A 382 -12.14 -6.38 1.49
N ALA A 383 -11.81 -5.80 2.65
CA ALA A 383 -10.54 -6.05 3.34
C ALA A 383 -10.26 -7.55 3.53
N VAL A 384 -11.28 -8.31 3.93
CA VAL A 384 -11.18 -9.76 4.20
C VAL A 384 -10.69 -10.53 2.97
N ASP A 385 -11.23 -10.23 1.79
CA ASP A 385 -10.85 -10.88 0.52
C ASP A 385 -9.47 -10.45 0.01
N LEU A 386 -9.06 -9.22 0.35
CA LEU A 386 -7.79 -8.63 -0.08
C LEU A 386 -6.62 -9.08 0.78
N MET A 387 -6.81 -9.25 2.09
CA MET A 387 -5.73 -9.44 3.06
C MET A 387 -4.82 -10.65 2.75
N PRO A 388 -5.35 -11.82 2.31
CA PRO A 388 -4.53 -12.96 1.89
C PRO A 388 -3.72 -12.70 0.62
N LYS A 389 -4.16 -11.79 -0.26
CA LYS A 389 -3.52 -11.46 -1.55
C LYS A 389 -2.39 -10.44 -1.38
N LEU A 390 -2.38 -9.71 -0.26
CA LEU A 390 -1.38 -8.69 0.01
C LEU A 390 -0.12 -9.27 0.64
N THR A 391 1.01 -8.69 0.26
CA THR A 391 2.30 -8.90 0.93
C THR A 391 2.20 -8.46 2.39
N PRO A 392 2.88 -9.13 3.35
CA PRO A 392 2.80 -8.80 4.78
C PRO A 392 3.03 -7.31 5.09
N GLN A 393 3.94 -6.66 4.37
CA GLN A 393 4.29 -5.24 4.53
C GLN A 393 3.13 -4.28 4.24
N ARG A 394 2.15 -4.69 3.43
CA ARG A 394 1.03 -3.86 2.97
C ARG A 394 -0.23 -4.03 3.83
N ARG A 395 -0.31 -5.07 4.65
CA ARG A 395 -1.49 -5.35 5.49
C ARG A 395 -1.74 -4.26 6.52
N GLY A 396 -0.68 -3.82 7.22
CA GLY A 396 -0.77 -2.68 8.14
C GLY A 396 -1.20 -1.38 7.46
N ALA A 397 -0.73 -1.14 6.23
CA ALA A 397 -1.18 0.00 5.43
C ALA A 397 -2.67 -0.07 5.10
N LEU A 398 -3.20 -1.24 4.77
CA LEU A 398 -4.62 -1.43 4.50
C LEU A 398 -5.46 -1.21 5.76
N VAL A 399 -5.01 -1.66 6.94
CA VAL A 399 -5.67 -1.36 8.21
C VAL A 399 -5.75 0.16 8.45
N HIS A 400 -4.68 0.92 8.18
CA HIS A 400 -4.74 2.40 8.27
C HIS A 400 -5.78 3.00 7.31
N VAL A 401 -5.89 2.48 6.09
CA VAL A 401 -6.93 2.92 5.14
C VAL A 401 -8.32 2.70 5.71
N HIS A 402 -8.62 1.50 6.22
CA HIS A 402 -9.94 1.21 6.79
C HIS A 402 -10.23 2.05 8.04
N VAL A 403 -9.30 2.12 8.99
CA VAL A 403 -9.49 2.88 10.23
C VAL A 403 -9.70 4.38 9.96
N ALA A 404 -8.97 4.96 9.00
CA ALA A 404 -9.03 6.39 8.75
C ALA A 404 -10.15 6.80 7.78
N ALA A 405 -10.42 5.98 6.75
CA ALA A 405 -11.30 6.36 5.63
C ALA A 405 -12.61 5.54 5.56
N ASN A 406 -12.71 4.39 6.22
CA ASN A 406 -13.95 3.61 6.18
C ASN A 406 -15.01 4.15 7.13
N THR A 407 -16.25 4.19 6.66
CA THR A 407 -17.41 4.49 7.48
C THR A 407 -18.02 3.24 8.09
N ASP A 408 -17.80 2.08 7.44
CA ASP A 408 -18.26 0.79 7.97
C ASP A 408 -17.31 0.30 9.07
N THR A 409 -17.85 0.31 10.29
CA THR A 409 -17.14 -0.10 11.49
C THR A 409 -16.93 -1.62 11.54
N ILE A 410 -17.87 -2.41 10.99
CA ILE A 410 -17.81 -3.88 10.99
C ILE A 410 -16.69 -4.32 10.05
N GLU A 411 -16.71 -3.83 8.80
CA GLU A 411 -15.65 -4.14 7.82
C GLU A 411 -14.26 -3.71 8.33
N THR A 412 -14.19 -2.59 9.08
CA THR A 412 -12.94 -2.14 9.70
C THR A 412 -12.45 -3.10 10.78
N MET A 413 -13.33 -3.60 11.64
CA MET A 413 -12.97 -4.59 12.66
C MET A 413 -12.55 -5.91 12.03
N GLN A 414 -13.28 -6.38 11.01
CA GLN A 414 -12.90 -7.57 10.23
C GLN A 414 -11.51 -7.40 9.58
N ALA A 415 -11.23 -6.24 8.98
CA ALA A 415 -9.92 -5.94 8.42
C ALA A 415 -8.79 -6.04 9.45
N ILE A 416 -9.03 -5.51 10.66
CA ILE A 416 -8.07 -5.56 11.77
C ILE A 416 -7.84 -7.00 12.23
N VAL A 417 -8.91 -7.76 12.47
CA VAL A 417 -8.84 -9.17 12.87
C VAL A 417 -8.08 -10.00 11.85
N SER A 418 -8.42 -9.88 10.56
CA SER A 418 -7.72 -10.58 9.47
C SER A 418 -6.24 -10.20 9.40
N ALA A 419 -5.88 -8.93 9.64
CA ALA A 419 -4.49 -8.50 9.65
C ALA A 419 -3.70 -9.08 10.83
N ILE A 420 -4.30 -9.22 12.02
CA ILE A 420 -3.67 -9.88 13.17
C ILE A 420 -3.46 -11.37 12.88
N GLN A 421 -4.51 -12.07 12.43
CA GLN A 421 -4.47 -13.52 12.17
C GLN A 421 -3.44 -13.90 11.10
N LEU A 422 -3.32 -13.10 10.03
CA LEU A 422 -2.34 -13.35 8.96
C LEU A 422 -0.93 -12.85 9.30
N GLY A 423 -0.81 -11.96 10.28
CA GLY A 423 0.42 -11.32 10.72
C GLY A 423 1.05 -10.37 9.69
N GLY A 424 2.18 -9.77 10.08
CA GLY A 424 2.97 -8.85 9.27
C GLY A 424 3.72 -7.83 10.11
N PRO A 425 4.70 -7.12 9.54
CA PRO A 425 5.42 -6.08 10.28
C PRO A 425 4.43 -5.00 10.73
N ASP A 426 4.56 -4.59 12.00
CA ASP A 426 3.77 -3.55 12.66
C ASP A 426 2.24 -3.75 12.66
N CYS A 427 1.72 -4.89 12.19
CA CYS A 427 0.27 -5.12 12.10
C CYS A 427 -0.39 -5.07 13.47
N GLU A 428 0.25 -5.63 14.50
CA GLU A 428 -0.26 -5.61 15.88
C GLU A 428 -0.37 -4.18 16.44
N ALA A 429 0.69 -3.38 16.30
CA ALA A 429 0.70 -1.99 16.76
C ALA A 429 -0.37 -1.14 16.05
N VAL A 430 -0.53 -1.34 14.74
CA VAL A 430 -1.57 -0.65 13.96
C VAL A 430 -2.96 -1.14 14.34
N ALA A 431 -3.14 -2.44 14.56
CA ALA A 431 -4.40 -3.04 14.99
C ALA A 431 -4.84 -2.54 16.36
N ALA A 432 -3.94 -2.51 17.35
CA ALA A 432 -4.19 -1.98 18.69
C ALA A 432 -4.73 -0.54 18.62
N LYS A 433 -4.02 0.33 17.87
CA LYS A 433 -4.46 1.71 17.64
C LYS A 433 -5.79 1.79 16.89
N GLY A 434 -5.97 0.93 15.89
CA GLY A 434 -7.19 0.83 15.09
C GLY A 434 -8.42 0.50 15.95
N LEU A 435 -8.33 -0.57 16.75
CA LEU A 435 -9.40 -1.01 17.65
C LEU A 435 -9.75 0.07 18.69
N SER A 436 -8.74 0.71 19.29
CA SER A 436 -8.98 1.82 20.24
C SER A 436 -9.68 3.04 19.62
N SER A 437 -9.61 3.19 18.30
CA SER A 437 -10.25 4.29 17.56
C SER A 437 -11.56 3.89 16.90
N CYS A 438 -11.92 2.61 16.93
CA CYS A 438 -13.14 2.12 16.30
C CYS A 438 -14.36 2.63 17.05
N LYS A 439 -15.43 2.92 16.30
CA LYS A 439 -16.72 3.25 16.91
C LYS A 439 -17.25 2.00 17.63
N VAL A 440 -17.69 2.17 18.87
CA VAL A 440 -18.36 1.09 19.60
C VAL A 440 -19.74 0.84 18.98
N LEU A 441 -20.01 -0.41 18.60
CA LEU A 441 -21.29 -0.83 18.05
C LEU A 441 -22.36 -0.90 19.14
N ASP A 442 -23.62 -0.79 18.74
CA ASP A 442 -24.72 -0.93 19.70
C ASP A 442 -24.80 -2.36 20.24
N ILE A 443 -25.21 -2.49 21.49
CA ILE A 443 -25.35 -3.77 22.17
C ILE A 443 -26.37 -4.70 21.49
N ASP A 444 -27.41 -4.17 20.83
CA ASP A 444 -28.39 -5.00 20.13
C ASP A 444 -27.78 -5.69 18.89
N PHE A 445 -26.69 -5.13 18.34
CA PHE A 445 -25.86 -5.80 17.35
C PHE A 445 -25.15 -7.01 17.98
N TRP A 446 -24.40 -6.79 19.07
CA TRP A 446 -23.65 -7.85 19.73
C TRP A 446 -24.53 -8.96 20.32
N MET A 447 -25.71 -8.62 20.85
CA MET A 447 -26.63 -9.61 21.38
C MET A 447 -27.16 -10.59 20.33
N ARG A 448 -27.27 -10.18 19.06
CA ARG A 448 -27.65 -11.08 17.96
C ARG A 448 -26.49 -12.02 17.63
N ALA A 449 -25.29 -11.48 17.44
CA ALA A 449 -24.06 -12.25 17.19
C ALA A 449 -23.70 -13.21 18.34
N ALA A 450 -24.07 -12.89 19.58
CA ALA A 450 -23.78 -13.70 20.75
C ALA A 450 -24.60 -14.99 20.84
N VAL A 451 -25.69 -15.14 20.08
CA VAL A 451 -26.53 -16.36 20.17
C VAL A 451 -25.79 -17.60 19.67
N PRO A 452 -25.24 -17.63 18.43
CA PRO A 452 -24.48 -18.78 17.95
C PRO A 452 -23.24 -19.06 18.81
N VAL A 453 -22.52 -18.00 19.18
CA VAL A 453 -21.31 -18.05 20.04
C VAL A 453 -21.62 -18.69 21.40
N ALA A 454 -22.72 -18.32 22.05
CA ALA A 454 -23.10 -18.89 23.35
C ALA A 454 -23.46 -20.38 23.32
N GLU A 455 -23.82 -20.90 22.15
CA GLU A 455 -24.16 -22.31 21.91
C GLU A 455 -22.97 -23.12 21.41
N ASN A 456 -21.85 -22.45 21.07
CA ASN A 456 -20.71 -23.03 20.37
C ASN A 456 -21.13 -23.75 19.07
N ASP A 457 -22.09 -23.17 18.34
CA ASP A 457 -22.54 -23.70 17.05
C ASP A 457 -21.57 -23.26 15.95
N VAL A 458 -20.58 -24.10 15.66
CA VAL A 458 -19.50 -23.81 14.70
C VAL A 458 -20.04 -23.56 13.29
N GLU A 459 -21.10 -24.25 12.88
CA GLU A 459 -21.70 -24.10 11.55
C GLU A 459 -22.43 -22.76 11.45
N GLU A 460 -23.21 -22.41 12.46
CA GLU A 460 -23.92 -21.12 12.50
C GLU A 460 -22.94 -19.95 12.60
N ILE A 461 -21.90 -20.05 13.43
CA ILE A 461 -20.83 -19.04 13.54
C ILE A 461 -20.14 -18.82 12.20
N ALA A 462 -19.76 -19.89 11.49
CA ALA A 462 -19.10 -19.78 10.18
C ALA A 462 -20.02 -19.19 9.09
N SER A 463 -21.35 -19.33 9.25
CA SER A 463 -22.33 -18.81 8.30
C SER A 463 -22.75 -17.35 8.55
N ASP A 464 -22.61 -16.86 9.78
CA ASP A 464 -22.92 -15.47 10.17
C ASP A 464 -21.63 -14.69 10.43
N GLU A 465 -21.28 -13.81 9.49
CA GLU A 465 -20.08 -12.95 9.57
C GLU A 465 -19.98 -12.15 10.88
N ASN A 466 -21.10 -11.78 11.50
CA ASN A 466 -21.11 -11.02 12.76
C ASN A 466 -20.80 -11.91 13.96
N ALA A 467 -21.30 -13.15 13.95
CA ALA A 467 -21.00 -14.15 14.96
C ALA A 467 -19.53 -14.57 14.88
N GLN A 468 -19.01 -14.78 13.65
CA GLN A 468 -17.59 -15.02 13.42
C GLN A 468 -16.73 -13.86 13.93
N LEU A 469 -17.08 -12.61 13.60
CA LEU A 469 -16.36 -11.44 14.09
C LEU A 469 -16.35 -11.37 15.63
N LEU A 470 -17.48 -11.65 16.29
CA LEU A 470 -17.54 -11.67 17.75
C LEU A 470 -16.64 -12.78 18.33
N GLN A 471 -16.67 -13.98 17.75
CA GLN A 471 -15.80 -15.08 18.17
C GLN A 471 -14.32 -14.71 18.01
N ASP A 472 -13.93 -14.16 16.85
CA ASP A 472 -12.56 -13.75 16.60
C ASP A 472 -12.09 -12.66 17.58
N LEU A 473 -12.97 -11.69 17.90
CA LEU A 473 -12.66 -10.66 18.89
C LEU A 473 -12.52 -11.26 20.30
N ILE A 474 -13.32 -12.26 20.68
CA ILE A 474 -13.17 -12.96 21.95
C ILE A 474 -11.83 -13.71 22.00
N ASP A 475 -11.45 -14.39 20.93
CA ASP A 475 -10.17 -15.10 20.85
C ASP A 475 -8.98 -14.13 20.99
N LEU A 476 -9.11 -12.89 20.51
CA LEU A 476 -8.12 -11.83 20.66
C LEU A 476 -8.00 -11.27 22.10
N LEU A 477 -8.89 -11.61 23.04
CA LEU A 477 -8.74 -11.22 24.45
C LEU A 477 -7.58 -11.96 25.14
N ASP A 478 -7.15 -13.11 24.60
CA ASP A 478 -6.00 -13.88 25.08
C ASP A 478 -4.69 -13.51 24.34
N HIS A 479 -4.71 -12.43 23.53
CA HIS A 479 -3.54 -11.99 22.78
C HIS A 479 -2.42 -11.46 23.71
N SER A 480 -1.16 -11.66 23.30
CA SER A 480 0.01 -11.27 24.11
C SER A 480 0.23 -9.75 24.21
N ASP A 481 -0.14 -8.99 23.16
CA ASP A 481 -0.11 -7.53 23.15
C ASP A 481 -1.30 -6.93 23.91
N ALA A 482 -1.00 -6.24 25.02
CA ALA A 482 -2.00 -5.58 25.86
C ALA A 482 -2.81 -4.50 25.15
N GLY A 483 -2.23 -3.80 24.17
CA GLY A 483 -2.91 -2.77 23.39
C GLY A 483 -4.02 -3.34 22.50
N ILE A 484 -3.82 -4.56 21.98
CA ILE A 484 -4.88 -5.29 21.25
C ILE A 484 -5.99 -5.67 22.22
N VAL A 485 -5.65 -6.29 23.36
CA VAL A 485 -6.62 -6.71 24.38
C VAL A 485 -7.46 -5.52 24.87
N ASP A 486 -6.83 -4.37 25.15
CA ASP A 486 -7.52 -3.17 25.57
C ASP A 486 -8.41 -2.58 24.46
N GLY A 487 -7.95 -2.63 23.20
CA GLY A 487 -8.74 -2.25 22.03
C GLY A 487 -9.98 -3.13 21.85
N VAL A 488 -9.84 -4.44 22.01
CA VAL A 488 -10.97 -5.39 21.96
C VAL A 488 -11.95 -5.12 23.10
N ARG A 489 -11.48 -4.96 24.33
CA ARG A 489 -12.32 -4.61 25.50
C ARG A 489 -13.06 -3.29 25.30
N HIS A 490 -12.45 -2.32 24.62
CA HIS A 490 -13.13 -1.07 24.27
C HIS A 490 -14.32 -1.32 23.32
N VAL A 491 -14.08 -2.04 22.23
CA VAL A 491 -15.09 -2.36 21.22
C VAL A 491 -16.23 -3.22 21.77
N LEU A 492 -15.89 -4.19 22.64
CA LEU A 492 -16.84 -5.08 23.31
C LEU A 492 -17.38 -4.51 24.63
N SER A 493 -17.07 -3.26 24.97
CA SER A 493 -17.54 -2.64 26.21
C SER A 493 -19.07 -2.66 26.45
N PRO A 494 -19.95 -2.63 25.42
CA PRO A 494 -21.39 -2.80 25.64
C PRO A 494 -21.75 -4.18 26.17
N MET A 495 -20.93 -5.21 25.90
CA MET A 495 -21.12 -6.57 26.39
C MET A 495 -20.50 -6.80 27.77
N HIS A 496 -19.88 -5.79 28.39
CA HIS A 496 -19.40 -5.90 29.77
C HIS A 496 -20.54 -6.04 30.78
N ALA A 497 -20.29 -6.70 31.90
CA ALA A 497 -21.30 -6.96 32.92
C ALA A 497 -21.97 -5.67 33.42
N ALA A 498 -21.20 -4.60 33.62
CA ALA A 498 -21.70 -3.30 34.04
C ALA A 498 -22.75 -2.70 33.07
N ALA A 499 -22.54 -2.84 31.76
CA ALA A 499 -23.44 -2.35 30.73
C ALA A 499 -24.65 -3.28 30.52
N MET A 500 -24.45 -4.59 30.67
CA MET A 500 -25.48 -5.61 30.50
C MET A 500 -26.47 -5.69 31.66
N LEU A 501 -26.05 -5.43 32.91
CA LEU A 501 -26.88 -5.52 34.13
C LEU A 501 -28.34 -5.02 33.96
N PRO A 502 -28.58 -3.76 33.56
CA PRO A 502 -29.95 -3.23 33.45
C PRO A 502 -30.78 -3.84 32.31
N ARG A 503 -30.14 -4.47 31.33
CA ARG A 503 -30.83 -5.13 30.21
C ARG A 503 -31.17 -6.58 30.52
N MET A 504 -30.34 -7.25 31.31
CA MET A 504 -30.49 -8.66 31.61
C MET A 504 -31.81 -8.98 32.31
N ALA A 505 -32.28 -8.11 33.21
CA ALA A 505 -33.58 -8.27 33.87
C ALA A 505 -34.77 -8.35 32.88
N LYS A 506 -34.65 -7.73 31.70
CA LYS A 506 -35.72 -7.67 30.69
C LYS A 506 -35.73 -8.87 29.74
N LEU A 507 -34.65 -9.66 29.72
CA LEU A 507 -34.52 -10.79 28.82
C LEU A 507 -35.18 -12.06 29.39
N ARG A 508 -35.65 -12.92 28.50
CA ARG A 508 -36.15 -14.26 28.87
C ARG A 508 -35.00 -15.10 29.45
N ALA A 509 -35.30 -15.96 30.41
CA ALA A 509 -34.31 -16.78 31.12
C ALA A 509 -33.36 -17.57 30.20
N ARG A 510 -33.86 -18.13 29.08
CA ARG A 510 -33.00 -18.83 28.10
C ARG A 510 -32.00 -17.89 27.42
N SER A 511 -32.46 -16.73 26.94
CA SER A 511 -31.61 -15.73 26.29
C SER A 511 -30.61 -15.14 27.29
N ARG A 512 -31.05 -14.86 28.52
CA ARG A 512 -30.19 -14.45 29.63
C ARG A 512 -29.00 -15.38 29.82
N ARG A 513 -29.23 -16.69 29.89
CA ARG A 513 -28.14 -17.67 30.06
C ARG A 513 -27.18 -17.72 28.88
N ARG A 514 -27.69 -17.63 27.65
CA ARG A 514 -26.86 -17.59 26.44
C ARG A 514 -25.95 -16.36 26.47
N ILE A 515 -26.54 -15.18 26.61
CA ILE A 515 -25.78 -13.92 26.68
C ILE A 515 -24.83 -13.90 27.87
N GLY A 516 -25.25 -14.42 29.03
CA GLY A 516 -24.42 -14.51 30.22
C GLY A 516 -23.11 -15.27 29.99
N ARG A 517 -23.14 -16.39 29.25
CA ARG A 517 -21.90 -17.11 28.89
C ARG A 517 -20.93 -16.24 28.10
N VAL A 518 -21.44 -15.50 27.11
CA VAL A 518 -20.61 -14.61 26.29
C VAL A 518 -20.06 -13.46 27.13
N VAL A 519 -20.86 -12.88 28.04
CA VAL A 519 -20.38 -11.85 28.98
C VAL A 519 -19.23 -12.39 29.85
N MET A 520 -19.32 -13.64 30.31
CA MET A 520 -18.24 -14.29 31.08
C MET A 520 -16.95 -14.50 30.28
N MET A 521 -17.05 -14.67 28.95
CA MET A 521 -15.88 -14.78 28.07
C MET A 521 -15.22 -13.42 27.83
N ILE A 522 -16.01 -12.34 27.79
CA ILE A 522 -15.54 -10.99 27.47
C ILE A 522 -15.01 -10.24 28.69
N ASP A 523 -15.76 -10.26 29.80
CA ASP A 523 -15.49 -9.43 30.97
C ASP A 523 -14.90 -10.26 32.12
N ALA A 524 -13.57 -10.25 32.22
CA ALA A 524 -12.84 -10.93 33.29
C ALA A 524 -13.26 -10.46 34.70
N ASN A 525 -13.82 -9.25 34.84
CA ASN A 525 -14.28 -8.69 36.11
C ASN A 525 -15.78 -8.87 36.34
N ALA A 526 -16.47 -9.67 35.52
CA ALA A 526 -17.92 -9.86 35.62
C ALA A 526 -18.37 -10.35 37.02
N ILE A 527 -17.61 -11.28 37.61
CA ILE A 527 -17.93 -11.86 38.92
C ILE A 527 -17.88 -10.79 40.02
N GLU A 528 -16.81 -10.00 40.07
CA GLU A 528 -16.62 -8.93 41.06
C GLU A 528 -17.69 -7.85 40.90
N ARG A 529 -17.98 -7.44 39.66
CA ARG A 529 -19.02 -6.45 39.36
C ARG A 529 -20.41 -6.90 39.80
N VAL A 530 -20.75 -8.17 39.59
CA VAL A 530 -22.02 -8.73 40.05
C VAL A 530 -22.05 -8.82 41.58
N ARG A 531 -20.96 -9.24 42.22
CA ARG A 531 -20.84 -9.26 43.69
C ARG A 531 -21.04 -7.87 44.30
N ASP A 532 -20.44 -6.84 43.71
CA ASP A 532 -20.61 -5.46 44.18
C ASP A 532 -22.04 -4.97 43.96
N ALA A 533 -22.64 -5.30 42.81
CA ALA A 533 -24.03 -4.94 42.50
C ALA A 533 -25.04 -5.64 43.43
N LEU A 534 -24.76 -6.86 43.92
CA LEU A 534 -25.57 -7.53 44.94
C LEU A 534 -25.54 -6.82 46.29
N ARG A 535 -24.47 -6.07 46.61
CA ARG A 535 -24.33 -5.29 47.85
C ARG A 535 -24.83 -3.85 47.73
N HIS A 536 -25.31 -3.47 46.54
CA HIS A 536 -25.67 -2.10 46.25
C HIS A 536 -26.88 -1.65 47.10
N PRO A 537 -26.93 -0.42 47.66
CA PRO A 537 -28.02 0.01 48.56
C PRO A 537 -29.39 0.13 47.87
N VAL A 538 -29.41 0.35 46.55
CA VAL A 538 -30.65 0.43 45.75
C VAL A 538 -31.17 -0.97 45.41
N LEU A 539 -32.41 -1.26 45.81
CA LEU A 539 -33.08 -2.56 45.60
C LEU A 539 -33.11 -2.99 44.12
N GLU A 540 -33.46 -2.09 43.22
CA GLU A 540 -33.54 -2.38 41.78
C GLU A 540 -32.21 -2.93 41.24
N ARG A 541 -31.08 -2.32 41.63
CA ARG A 541 -29.74 -2.80 41.28
C ARG A 541 -29.44 -4.19 41.83
N ARG A 542 -29.87 -4.49 43.05
CA ARG A 542 -29.70 -5.84 43.63
C ARG A 542 -30.53 -6.88 42.88
N VAL A 543 -31.77 -6.55 42.52
CA VAL A 543 -32.64 -7.45 41.73
C VAL A 543 -32.05 -7.69 40.33
N GLU A 544 -31.54 -6.65 39.66
CA GLU A 544 -30.78 -6.78 38.41
C GLU A 544 -29.55 -7.69 38.57
N ALA A 545 -28.80 -7.52 39.66
CA ALA A 545 -27.62 -8.32 39.97
C ALA A 545 -27.95 -9.78 40.26
N ILE A 546 -29.05 -10.07 40.96
CA ILE A 546 -29.55 -11.44 41.17
C ILE A 546 -29.89 -12.09 39.81
N ALA A 547 -30.60 -11.37 38.94
CA ALA A 547 -30.91 -11.86 37.60
C ALA A 547 -29.65 -12.12 36.77
N MET A 548 -28.65 -11.23 36.87
CA MET A 548 -27.35 -11.41 36.21
C MET A 548 -26.59 -12.61 36.79
N ALA A 549 -26.58 -12.81 38.11
CA ALA A 549 -25.94 -13.95 38.75
C ALA A 549 -26.53 -15.31 38.28
N ASP A 550 -27.86 -15.42 38.15
CA ASP A 550 -28.52 -16.59 37.52
C ASP A 550 -28.07 -16.75 36.05
N SER A 551 -28.02 -15.64 35.32
CA SER A 551 -27.67 -15.65 33.88
C SER A 551 -26.23 -16.10 33.62
N LEU A 552 -25.28 -15.67 34.45
CA LEU A 552 -23.87 -16.02 34.40
C LEU A 552 -23.57 -17.37 35.08
N ALA A 553 -24.59 -18.04 35.63
CA ALA A 553 -24.45 -19.25 36.44
C ALA A 553 -23.49 -19.08 37.65
N LEU A 554 -23.49 -17.90 38.28
CA LEU A 554 -22.64 -17.54 39.42
C LEU A 554 -23.30 -17.73 40.78
N VAL A 555 -24.55 -18.18 40.84
CA VAL A 555 -25.32 -18.28 42.10
C VAL A 555 -24.59 -19.15 43.13
N ASP A 556 -24.02 -20.29 42.71
CA ASP A 556 -23.25 -21.16 43.60
C ASP A 556 -21.91 -20.54 44.03
N LEU A 557 -21.25 -19.76 43.16
CA LEU A 557 -19.98 -19.07 43.49
C LEU A 557 -20.18 -17.87 44.41
N LEU A 558 -21.40 -17.32 44.44
CA LEU A 558 -21.78 -16.15 45.23
C LEU A 558 -22.69 -16.53 46.42
N SER A 559 -22.63 -17.78 46.88
CA SER A 559 -23.45 -18.31 47.97
C SER A 559 -23.42 -17.43 49.23
N ASP A 560 -22.27 -16.89 49.61
CA ASP A 560 -22.13 -15.93 50.72
C ASP A 560 -23.02 -14.69 50.56
N SER A 561 -23.07 -14.15 49.33
CA SER A 561 -23.89 -12.97 49.03
C SER A 561 -25.38 -13.33 49.01
N PHE A 562 -25.73 -14.51 48.50
CA PHE A 562 -27.11 -15.03 48.55
C PHE A 562 -27.56 -15.36 49.99
N SER A 563 -26.66 -15.81 50.85
CA SER A 563 -26.90 -16.03 52.28
C SER A 563 -27.30 -14.73 52.98
N HIS A 564 -26.52 -13.65 52.78
CA HIS A 564 -26.86 -12.33 53.32
C HIS A 564 -28.19 -11.81 52.75
N ILE A 565 -28.42 -11.92 51.42
CA ILE A 565 -29.67 -11.48 50.81
C ILE A 565 -30.86 -12.24 51.40
N SER A 566 -30.77 -13.57 51.49
CA SER A 566 -31.85 -14.44 51.98
C SER A 566 -32.23 -14.22 53.45
N SER A 567 -31.32 -13.70 54.28
CA SER A 567 -31.55 -13.48 55.71
C SER A 567 -31.98 -12.04 56.03
N GLU A 568 -31.30 -11.05 55.46
CA GLU A 568 -31.35 -9.66 55.96
C GLU A 568 -31.95 -8.65 54.96
N ASP A 569 -32.13 -9.01 53.69
CA ASP A 569 -32.52 -8.04 52.65
C ASP A 569 -34.04 -7.84 52.53
N HIS A 570 -34.42 -6.90 51.68
CA HIS A 570 -35.78 -6.59 51.29
C HIS A 570 -36.49 -7.83 50.72
N GLN A 571 -37.78 -7.99 51.05
CA GLN A 571 -38.61 -9.11 50.66
C GLN A 571 -38.54 -9.44 49.16
N GLN A 572 -38.57 -8.42 48.30
CA GLN A 572 -38.45 -8.61 46.84
C GLN A 572 -37.12 -9.24 46.40
N ALA A 573 -36.00 -8.77 46.96
CA ALA A 573 -34.68 -9.34 46.66
C ALA A 573 -34.61 -10.80 47.11
N ARG A 574 -35.22 -11.12 48.26
CA ARG A 574 -35.30 -12.48 48.82
C ARG A 574 -36.10 -13.43 47.94
N ILE A 575 -37.23 -12.98 47.38
CA ILE A 575 -38.03 -13.75 46.41
C ILE A 575 -37.17 -14.05 45.17
N CYS A 576 -36.56 -13.03 44.57
CA CYS A 576 -35.72 -13.22 43.39
C CYS A 576 -34.50 -14.12 43.68
N ALA A 577 -33.92 -14.02 44.87
CA ALA A 577 -32.81 -14.87 45.29
C ALA A 577 -33.23 -16.34 45.41
N ALA A 578 -34.39 -16.63 46.00
CA ALA A 578 -34.95 -17.97 46.06
C ALA A 578 -35.18 -18.55 44.65
N GLU A 579 -35.77 -17.77 43.75
CA GLU A 579 -36.01 -18.17 42.36
C GLU A 579 -34.70 -18.51 41.61
N ALA A 580 -33.66 -17.69 41.78
CA ALA A 580 -32.34 -17.90 41.20
C ALA A 580 -31.66 -19.16 41.77
N MET A 581 -31.72 -19.37 43.10
CA MET A 581 -31.17 -20.57 43.76
C MET A 581 -31.86 -21.87 43.34
N GLY A 582 -33.11 -21.82 42.88
CA GLY A 582 -33.84 -22.98 42.36
C GLY A 582 -33.24 -23.61 41.09
N GLU A 583 -32.34 -22.89 40.41
CA GLU A 583 -31.61 -23.37 39.22
C GLU A 583 -30.15 -23.72 39.54
N ALA A 584 -29.69 -23.39 40.75
CA ALA A 584 -28.34 -23.63 41.22
C ALA A 584 -28.15 -25.10 41.65
N SER A 585 -26.89 -25.54 41.76
CA SER A 585 -26.53 -26.94 41.98
C SER A 585 -25.78 -27.21 43.28
N GLY A 586 -25.23 -26.18 43.92
CA GLY A 586 -24.44 -26.26 45.15
C GLY A 586 -25.25 -26.57 46.41
N THR A 587 -24.68 -27.33 47.33
CA THR A 587 -25.36 -27.73 48.57
C THR A 587 -25.67 -26.56 49.48
N GLU A 588 -24.84 -25.50 49.45
CA GLU A 588 -25.06 -24.28 50.24
C GLU A 588 -26.35 -23.57 49.81
N THR A 589 -26.57 -23.39 48.51
CA THR A 589 -27.81 -22.78 48.00
C THR A 589 -29.04 -23.64 48.27
N LEU A 590 -28.88 -24.97 48.42
CA LEU A 590 -29.95 -25.87 48.83
C LEU A 590 -30.32 -25.65 50.31
N GLN A 591 -29.32 -25.61 51.20
CA GLN A 591 -29.51 -25.35 52.62
C GLN A 591 -30.16 -23.98 52.87
N LEU A 592 -29.76 -22.97 52.09
CA LEU A 592 -30.40 -21.65 52.13
C LEU A 592 -31.88 -21.74 51.77
N LEU A 593 -32.24 -22.44 50.69
CA LEU A 593 -33.65 -22.65 50.32
C LEU A 593 -34.44 -23.41 51.40
N GLU A 594 -33.87 -24.47 51.97
CA GLU A 594 -34.48 -25.22 53.07
C GLU A 594 -34.73 -24.32 54.29
N SER A 595 -33.78 -23.46 54.63
CA SER A 595 -33.94 -22.47 55.71
C SER A 595 -35.04 -21.45 55.42
N MET A 596 -35.16 -21.00 54.17
CA MET A 596 -36.21 -20.06 53.74
C MET A 596 -37.62 -20.69 53.78
N VAL A 597 -37.73 -22.01 53.60
CA VAL A 597 -39.02 -22.73 53.73
C VAL A 597 -39.49 -22.84 55.18
N GLN A 598 -38.57 -22.86 56.15
CA GLN A 598 -38.91 -22.89 57.58
C GLN A 598 -39.38 -21.53 58.12
N MET A 599 -39.39 -20.49 57.30
CA MET A 599 -39.83 -19.16 57.70
C MET A 599 -41.35 -19.08 57.91
N PRO A 600 -41.84 -18.04 58.63
CA PRO A 600 -43.27 -17.76 58.70
C PRO A 600 -43.90 -17.63 57.31
N VAL A 601 -45.21 -17.90 57.22
CA VAL A 601 -46.02 -17.80 56.00
C VAL A 601 -45.77 -16.44 55.34
N SER A 602 -45.12 -16.47 54.18
CA SER A 602 -44.73 -15.26 53.44
C SER A 602 -44.47 -15.62 51.98
N PRO A 603 -44.54 -14.65 51.05
CA PRO A 603 -44.20 -14.87 49.64
C PRO A 603 -42.78 -15.40 49.43
N VAL A 604 -41.84 -15.10 50.33
CA VAL A 604 -40.47 -15.63 50.29
C VAL A 604 -40.44 -17.14 50.53
N ARG A 605 -41.20 -17.62 51.52
CA ARG A 605 -41.34 -19.05 51.82
C ARG A 605 -41.95 -19.81 50.65
N ASP A 606 -42.99 -19.23 50.05
CA ASP A 606 -43.70 -19.87 48.93
C ASP A 606 -42.80 -19.93 47.68
N ALA A 607 -42.02 -18.86 47.39
CA ALA A 607 -41.01 -18.87 46.35
C ALA A 607 -39.89 -19.90 46.59
N ALA A 608 -39.44 -20.04 47.85
CA ALA A 608 -38.43 -21.04 48.23
C ALA A 608 -38.95 -22.48 48.07
N ALA A 609 -40.19 -22.74 48.47
CA ALA A 609 -40.82 -24.06 48.28
C ALA A 609 -40.94 -24.43 46.80
N LEU A 610 -41.35 -23.48 45.94
CA LEU A 610 -41.38 -23.66 44.49
C LEU A 610 -39.99 -23.90 43.90
N ALA A 611 -38.97 -23.18 44.38
CA ALA A 611 -37.59 -23.34 43.96
C ALA A 611 -37.01 -24.72 44.34
N LEU A 612 -37.33 -25.23 45.55
CA LEU A 612 -36.95 -26.59 45.96
C LEU A 612 -37.62 -27.65 45.10
N GLU A 613 -38.93 -27.59 44.90
CA GLU A 613 -39.67 -28.54 44.07
C GLU A 613 -39.11 -28.57 42.64
N LYS A 614 -38.80 -27.38 42.10
CA LYS A 614 -38.17 -27.23 40.79
C LYS A 614 -36.80 -27.93 40.73
N ARG A 615 -35.98 -27.78 41.76
CA ARG A 615 -34.64 -28.38 41.86
C ARG A 615 -34.70 -29.90 42.00
N GLU A 616 -35.66 -30.43 42.77
CA GLU A 616 -35.95 -31.86 42.87
C GLU A 616 -36.33 -32.44 41.50
N LYS A 617 -37.27 -31.81 40.80
CA LYS A 617 -37.66 -32.20 39.43
C LYS A 617 -36.48 -32.20 38.47
N GLN A 618 -35.57 -31.23 38.58
CA GLN A 618 -34.36 -31.19 37.76
C GLN A 618 -33.38 -32.32 38.10
N ASN A 619 -33.18 -32.60 39.38
CA ASN A 619 -32.33 -33.69 39.86
C ASN A 619 -32.87 -35.06 39.41
N ASP A 620 -34.18 -35.27 39.47
CA ASP A 620 -34.80 -36.51 39.00
C ASP A 620 -34.66 -36.67 37.49
N LYS A 621 -34.87 -35.60 36.71
CA LYS A 621 -34.58 -35.62 35.26
C LYS A 621 -33.12 -35.96 34.96
N ARG A 622 -32.17 -35.46 35.73
CA ARG A 622 -30.74 -35.78 35.59
C ARG A 622 -30.44 -37.23 35.95
N LYS A 623 -31.04 -37.77 37.01
CA LYS A 623 -30.94 -39.19 37.40
C LYS A 623 -31.51 -40.08 36.30
N SER A 624 -32.74 -39.82 35.84
CA SER A 624 -33.39 -40.60 34.78
C SER A 624 -32.58 -40.61 33.49
N LYS A 625 -32.00 -39.46 33.08
CA LYS A 625 -31.10 -39.41 31.90
C LYS A 625 -29.80 -40.19 32.08
N ARG A 626 -29.27 -40.31 33.30
CA ARG A 626 -28.07 -41.13 33.58
C ARG A 626 -28.40 -42.63 33.47
N PHE A 627 -29.59 -43.05 33.89
CA PHE A 627 -30.02 -44.44 33.79
C PHE A 627 -30.49 -44.84 32.37
N SER A 628 -30.98 -43.89 31.56
CA SER A 628 -31.50 -44.18 30.21
C SER A 628 -30.49 -44.07 29.08
N ARG A 629 -29.23 -43.66 29.34
CA ARG A 629 -28.17 -43.77 28.33
C ARG A 629 -27.79 -45.26 28.20
N PRO A 630 -28.12 -45.94 27.08
CA PRO A 630 -27.72 -47.33 26.89
C PRO A 630 -26.20 -47.41 27.02
N SER A 631 -25.72 -48.39 27.79
CA SER A 631 -24.31 -48.69 27.90
C SER A 631 -23.78 -49.08 26.52
N ASN A 632 -23.34 -48.12 25.72
CA ASN A 632 -22.53 -48.34 24.51
C ASN A 632 -21.11 -48.81 24.90
N ALA A 633 -21.04 -49.78 25.81
CA ALA A 633 -19.87 -50.55 26.15
C ALA A 633 -19.95 -51.86 25.36
N GLY A 634 -19.63 -51.83 24.07
CA GLY A 634 -19.59 -53.07 23.29
C GLY A 634 -19.55 -52.90 21.79
N THR A 635 -18.48 -52.31 21.23
CA THR A 635 -17.69 -52.88 20.12
C THR A 635 -16.55 -51.93 19.76
N ARG A 636 -15.33 -52.31 20.12
CA ARG A 636 -14.10 -51.95 19.40
C ARG A 636 -13.30 -53.22 19.23
#